data_AF-A0AA88YFV5-F1
#
_entry.id   AF-A0AA88YFV5-F1
#
_cell.length_a   1.000
_cell.length_b   1.000
_cell.length_c   1.000
_cell.angle_alpha   90.00
_cell.angle_beta   90.00
_cell.angle_gamma   90.00
#
_symmetry.space_group_name_H-M   'P 1'
#
loop_
_entity.id
_entity.type
_entity.pdbx_description
1 polymer ?
#
loop_
_entity_poly.entity_id
_entity_poly.type
_entity_poly.pdbx_seq_one_letter_code
_entity_poly.pdbx_strand_id
1 'polypeptide(L)'
;MHERWSTFDYLYCPASTIVPNSNIFCNTDGVKKRVCACWGIPEWKLNASDVATIKLEQLTEDVYDNIRNNSLGYYRVHLSYGNLSNLPETLCNVNAVVEIDASFNYFMSLSDFTQRNCFGSLDTLNISHNLIQIVERNAFIGLVRLRNLDLTYNNIYIIEPSALFTGTSSQIMWADFSHNNLIQIDVTIIFLGSSYCSLSFSNNYIATFTNNDSVRLPANINSVGYLDLSYNNIQYIPDAEVFGLSSVSDFGSFLVTKHAFQLDNNPLVCDCNVVDLIQTASISLGTFLNTGINYGLRCQFPQNMRDIMFHESVLNDRTLDRFICNYTSCPISCKCYYQPTKMKVVLHCAGRNLLEMTDLNLKELDDRLVYREVKLKYEESKAEVNLQHNSISRLSAVSYLGKISLLNLSFNNLKDIDPDILLKIPKNAVIDLRSNPMLRKLPKEIASFESSNVNISFLKLDCTCEDEMYTWLPDWIKASGTHKQIDVFCLIDEENVPASDISKERLGCTNFMPLYITAAVFVILLILGVLTIYCRYELYIFCRNRCRKDISNKMHKYHLYIAYDDKDAILTTWIIEKFCPSLERRGYVVFLPSRDTRPGAPKEEEIRGAIKRSQNVVFFLTDDFVSGKDLWMMIEYRSAWNNFKEDVSRKIILINNHYIKPGKIQINSLRAIFSVGILIHFHEDVINKVCRHLTLPKGHDDFHMI
;
A
#
# COMPACT_ATOMS: atom_id res chain seq x y z
N MET A 1 40.20 -21.17 42.91
CA MET A 1 39.28 -20.07 42.57
C MET A 1 39.99 -18.73 42.30
N HIS A 2 41.26 -18.50 42.67
CA HIS A 2 41.89 -17.16 42.58
C HIS A 2 42.52 -16.75 41.23
N GLU A 3 42.82 -17.66 40.29
CA GLU A 3 43.64 -17.31 39.11
C GLU A 3 42.86 -17.00 37.82
N ARG A 4 41.54 -17.19 37.75
CA ARG A 4 40.73 -16.84 36.56
C ARG A 4 40.12 -15.43 36.60
N TRP A 5 40.34 -14.66 37.67
CA TRP A 5 39.57 -13.45 37.97
C TRP A 5 40.31 -12.15 37.66
N SER A 6 41.61 -12.20 37.33
CA SER A 6 42.47 -11.00 37.19
C SER A 6 42.12 -10.07 36.02
N THR A 7 41.27 -10.49 35.08
CA THR A 7 40.77 -9.64 33.99
C THR A 7 39.45 -8.94 34.32
N PHE A 8 38.80 -9.29 35.44
CA PHE A 8 37.51 -8.73 35.88
C PHE A 8 37.64 -7.55 36.86
N ASP A 9 38.85 -7.27 37.34
CA ASP A 9 39.16 -6.31 38.41
C ASP A 9 38.67 -4.88 38.13
N TYR A 10 38.54 -4.49 36.86
CA TYR A 10 38.18 -3.13 36.45
C TYR A 10 36.68 -2.92 36.14
N LEU A 11 35.93 -3.99 35.85
CA LEU A 11 34.52 -3.91 35.42
C LEU A 11 33.53 -3.92 36.58
N TYR A 12 33.89 -4.58 37.69
CA TYR A 12 33.00 -4.85 38.81
C TYR A 12 33.14 -3.88 39.99
N CYS A 13 33.99 -2.86 39.84
CA CYS A 13 34.11 -1.72 40.74
C CYS A 13 33.63 -0.45 40.03
N PRO A 14 32.32 -0.21 39.85
CA PRO A 14 31.90 1.14 39.51
C PRO A 14 32.36 2.04 40.66
N ALA A 15 32.99 3.17 40.33
CA ALA A 15 33.51 4.15 41.30
C ALA A 15 32.46 4.66 42.31
N SER A 16 31.18 4.24 42.18
CA SER A 16 30.05 4.46 43.06
C SER A 16 29.80 3.37 44.13
N THR A 17 30.53 2.26 44.17
CA THR A 17 30.32 1.16 45.16
C THR A 17 31.03 1.37 46.50
N ILE A 18 31.08 2.62 46.98
CA ILE A 18 31.25 2.88 48.41
C ILE A 18 29.87 2.73 49.02
N VAL A 19 29.57 1.57 49.61
CA VAL A 19 28.33 1.42 50.40
C VAL A 19 28.49 2.32 51.64
N PRO A 20 27.65 3.36 51.82
CA PRO A 20 27.83 4.32 52.91
C PRO A 20 27.74 3.71 54.32
N ASN A 21 27.22 2.48 54.43
CA ASN A 21 26.92 1.76 55.67
C ASN A 21 27.45 0.30 55.70
N SER A 22 28.55 -0.06 55.03
CA SER A 22 29.08 -1.45 55.06
C SER A 22 30.19 -1.68 56.10
N ASN A 23 30.09 -2.78 56.86
CA ASN A 23 31.14 -3.29 57.77
C ASN A 23 32.24 -4.07 57.03
N ILE A 24 32.65 -3.57 55.86
CA ILE A 24 33.49 -4.29 54.90
C ILE A 24 34.73 -3.43 54.59
N PHE A 25 35.93 -4.04 54.63
CA PHE A 25 37.20 -3.33 54.49
C PHE A 25 38.18 -4.07 53.57
N CYS A 26 39.14 -3.36 52.97
CA CYS A 26 40.35 -3.99 52.45
C CYS A 26 41.48 -3.93 53.46
N ASN A 27 42.30 -4.98 53.48
CA ASN A 27 43.58 -4.98 54.17
C ASN A 27 44.68 -4.53 53.21
N THR A 28 44.75 -3.22 52.95
CA THR A 28 45.87 -2.60 52.21
C THR A 28 46.61 -1.69 53.18
N ASP A 29 47.89 -2.01 53.45
CA ASP A 29 48.83 -1.16 54.18
C ASP A 29 48.40 -0.70 55.59
N GLY A 30 47.67 -1.54 56.34
CA GLY A 30 47.33 -1.26 57.75
C GLY A 30 46.32 -0.13 57.98
N VAL A 31 45.73 0.43 56.92
CA VAL A 31 44.68 1.47 57.02
C VAL A 31 43.34 0.88 56.58
N LYS A 32 42.37 0.83 57.50
CA LYS A 32 40.97 0.44 57.20
C LYS A 32 40.35 1.45 56.23
N LYS A 33 40.35 1.17 54.92
CA LYS A 33 39.62 1.93 53.89
C LYS A 33 38.42 1.13 53.38
N ARG A 34 37.30 1.82 53.13
CA ARG A 34 36.13 1.24 52.43
C ARG A 34 36.50 0.98 50.98
N VAL A 35 36.22 -0.22 50.47
CA VAL A 35 36.51 -0.67 49.10
C VAL A 35 35.27 -1.35 48.51
N CYS A 36 35.29 -1.62 47.20
CA CYS A 36 34.23 -2.31 46.47
C CYS A 36 33.76 -3.58 47.17
N ALA A 37 32.45 -3.75 47.26
CA ALA A 37 31.81 -4.81 48.04
C ALA A 37 32.27 -6.23 47.69
N CYS A 38 32.62 -6.50 46.44
CA CYS A 38 33.05 -7.83 45.98
C CYS A 38 34.43 -8.28 46.46
N TRP A 39 35.26 -7.32 46.87
CA TRP A 39 36.64 -7.55 47.30
C TRP A 39 36.80 -7.35 48.79
N GLY A 40 35.71 -6.99 49.43
CA GLY A 40 35.71 -6.50 50.78
C GLY A 40 35.58 -7.65 51.78
N ILE A 41 36.46 -7.63 52.77
CA ILE A 41 36.49 -8.59 53.86
C ILE A 41 35.58 -8.07 54.98
N PRO A 42 34.66 -8.89 55.53
CA PRO A 42 33.83 -8.45 56.65
C PRO A 42 34.69 -8.19 57.88
N GLU A 43 34.24 -7.26 58.72
CA GLU A 43 34.92 -6.89 59.96
C GLU A 43 35.32 -8.08 60.83
N TRP A 44 34.43 -9.08 60.97
CA TRP A 44 34.68 -10.27 61.78
C TRP A 44 35.81 -11.16 61.25
N LYS A 45 36.16 -11.10 59.95
CA LYS A 45 37.32 -11.82 59.39
C LYS A 45 38.64 -11.06 59.58
N LEU A 46 38.62 -9.75 59.86
CA LEU A 46 39.83 -8.96 60.06
C LEU A 46 40.46 -9.20 61.44
N ASN A 47 39.63 -9.46 62.45
CA ASN A 47 40.06 -9.78 63.81
C ASN A 47 39.72 -11.24 64.15
N ALA A 48 40.44 -12.20 63.54
CA ALA A 48 40.19 -13.63 63.75
C ALA A 48 40.31 -14.08 65.22
N SER A 49 40.99 -13.32 66.08
CA SER A 49 41.06 -13.55 67.53
C SER A 49 39.72 -13.41 68.24
N ASP A 50 38.78 -12.66 67.66
CA ASP A 50 37.49 -12.33 68.25
C ASP A 50 36.39 -13.28 67.74
N VAL A 51 36.76 -14.35 67.02
CA VAL A 51 35.81 -15.31 66.42
C VAL A 51 35.91 -16.66 67.13
N ALA A 52 34.85 -17.05 67.84
CA ALA A 52 34.74 -18.36 68.47
C ALA A 52 34.10 -19.38 67.52
N THR A 53 34.61 -20.61 67.51
CA THR A 53 34.03 -21.73 66.75
C THR A 53 33.21 -22.62 67.65
N ILE A 54 31.93 -22.80 67.32
CA ILE A 54 31.01 -23.72 67.99
C ILE A 54 30.84 -24.95 67.09
N LYS A 55 31.05 -26.15 67.63
CA LYS A 55 30.77 -27.43 66.96
C LYS A 55 29.46 -28.02 67.46
N LEU A 56 28.88 -28.95 66.70
CA LEU A 56 27.62 -29.64 67.06
C LEU A 56 27.61 -30.20 68.50
N GLU A 57 28.70 -30.85 68.93
CA GLU A 57 28.84 -31.45 70.27
C GLU A 57 28.74 -30.41 71.41
N GLN A 58 28.98 -29.12 71.12
CA GLN A 58 28.98 -28.02 72.08
C GLN A 58 27.62 -27.33 72.21
N LEU A 59 26.60 -27.80 71.48
CA LEU A 59 25.24 -27.21 71.48
C LEU A 59 24.28 -27.86 72.49
N THR A 60 24.78 -28.72 73.38
CA THR A 60 24.06 -29.25 74.54
C THR A 60 23.81 -28.17 75.60
N GLU A 61 22.74 -28.24 76.39
CA GLU A 61 22.37 -27.21 77.39
C GLU A 61 23.53 -26.84 78.34
N ASP A 62 24.30 -27.81 78.82
CA ASP A 62 25.39 -27.60 79.79
C ASP A 62 26.58 -26.78 79.23
N VAL A 63 26.89 -26.93 77.94
CA VAL A 63 28.00 -26.23 77.27
C VAL A 63 27.54 -24.84 76.80
N TYR A 64 26.25 -24.70 76.50
CA TYR A 64 25.62 -23.45 76.07
C TYR A 64 25.68 -22.35 77.16
N ASP A 65 25.42 -22.68 78.43
CA ASP A 65 25.51 -21.71 79.54
C ASP A 65 26.91 -21.08 79.68
N ASN A 66 27.96 -21.82 79.30
CA ASN A 66 29.33 -21.29 79.28
C ASN A 66 29.58 -20.32 78.12
N ILE A 67 28.95 -20.54 76.97
CA ILE A 67 29.06 -19.65 75.79
C ILE A 67 28.36 -18.31 76.08
N ARG A 68 27.19 -18.35 76.74
CA ARG A 68 26.39 -17.17 77.11
C ARG A 68 27.14 -16.19 78.03
N ASN A 69 28.03 -16.68 78.89
CA ASN A 69 28.74 -15.86 79.88
C ASN A 69 29.99 -15.15 79.32
N ASN A 70 30.42 -15.47 78.10
CA ASN A 70 31.53 -14.80 77.42
C ASN A 70 31.00 -13.60 76.60
N SER A 71 31.35 -12.39 77.04
CA SER A 71 30.75 -11.14 76.55
C SER A 71 31.43 -10.50 75.33
N LEU A 72 32.36 -11.16 74.64
CA LEU A 72 33.01 -10.58 73.45
C LEU A 72 33.35 -11.65 72.40
N GLY A 73 32.68 -11.59 71.24
CA GLY A 73 33.10 -12.29 70.02
C GLY A 73 31.98 -12.55 69.01
N TYR A 74 32.37 -12.68 67.74
CA TYR A 74 31.53 -13.23 66.67
C TYR A 74 31.58 -14.77 66.71
N TYR A 75 30.52 -15.46 66.32
CA TYR A 75 30.49 -16.92 66.36
C TYR A 75 30.39 -17.56 64.97
N ARG A 76 31.23 -18.57 64.73
CA ARG A 76 31.12 -19.48 63.58
C ARG A 76 30.67 -20.86 64.04
N VAL A 77 29.68 -21.43 63.37
CA VAL A 77 29.01 -22.67 63.79
C VAL A 77 29.29 -23.74 62.74
N HIS A 78 29.92 -24.83 63.16
CA HIS A 78 30.34 -25.95 62.32
C HIS A 78 29.48 -27.17 62.65
N LEU A 79 28.53 -27.47 61.76
CA LEU A 79 27.52 -28.53 61.85
C LEU A 79 27.61 -29.54 60.69
N SER A 80 28.68 -29.52 59.91
CA SER A 80 28.82 -30.37 58.73
C SER A 80 28.97 -31.85 59.09
N TYR A 81 28.46 -32.74 58.23
CA TYR A 81 28.48 -34.20 58.43
C TYR A 81 27.78 -34.66 59.72
N GLY A 82 26.79 -33.90 60.21
CA GLY A 82 26.10 -34.14 61.47
C GLY A 82 24.89 -35.07 61.38
N ASN A 83 24.54 -35.57 60.18
CA ASN A 83 23.30 -36.29 59.91
C ASN A 83 22.03 -35.53 60.36
N LEU A 84 22.08 -34.20 60.31
CA LEU A 84 21.03 -33.33 60.82
C LEU A 84 19.90 -33.19 59.81
N SER A 85 18.65 -33.29 60.27
CA SER A 85 17.47 -32.89 59.51
C SER A 85 16.85 -31.59 60.00
N ASN A 86 17.15 -31.19 61.24
CA ASN A 86 16.73 -29.93 61.85
C ASN A 86 17.88 -29.29 62.63
N LEU A 87 17.88 -27.96 62.73
CA LEU A 87 18.84 -27.21 63.55
C LEU A 87 18.50 -27.35 65.04
N PRO A 88 19.51 -27.49 65.92
CA PRO A 88 19.31 -27.43 67.38
C PRO A 88 18.61 -26.12 67.81
N GLU A 89 17.59 -26.21 68.66
CA GLU A 89 16.86 -25.03 69.17
C GLU A 89 17.76 -24.07 69.96
N THR A 90 18.75 -24.61 70.68
CA THR A 90 19.74 -23.86 71.47
C THR A 90 20.56 -22.86 70.65
N LEU A 91 20.65 -23.07 69.33
CA LEU A 91 21.43 -22.22 68.43
C LEU A 91 20.88 -20.78 68.35
N CYS A 92 19.56 -20.59 68.48
CA CYS A 92 18.96 -19.25 68.46
C CYS A 92 19.30 -18.41 69.69
N ASN A 93 19.81 -19.02 70.74
CA ASN A 93 20.21 -18.31 71.94
C ASN A 93 21.66 -17.78 71.82
N VAL A 94 22.41 -18.17 70.77
CA VAL A 94 23.75 -17.65 70.47
C VAL A 94 23.60 -16.32 69.72
N ASN A 95 23.92 -15.22 70.38
CA ASN A 95 23.94 -13.90 69.75
C ASN A 95 25.18 -13.75 68.84
N ALA A 96 25.06 -12.96 67.77
CA ALA A 96 26.18 -12.62 66.86
C ALA A 96 26.82 -13.82 66.10
N VAL A 97 26.02 -14.81 65.73
CA VAL A 97 26.43 -15.83 64.73
C VAL A 97 26.64 -15.15 63.38
N VAL A 98 27.84 -15.31 62.80
CA VAL A 98 28.25 -14.71 61.52
C VAL A 98 28.49 -15.74 60.43
N GLU A 99 28.81 -16.98 60.78
CA GLU A 99 29.05 -18.06 59.83
C GLU A 99 28.37 -19.34 60.33
N ILE A 100 27.62 -20.01 59.45
CA ILE A 100 27.08 -21.36 59.69
C ILE A 100 27.50 -22.25 58.53
N ASP A 101 28.21 -23.34 58.85
CA ASP A 101 28.45 -24.45 57.95
C ASP A 101 27.60 -25.64 58.38
N ALA A 102 26.52 -25.90 57.63
CA ALA A 102 25.60 -27.01 57.80
C ALA A 102 25.63 -27.96 56.59
N SER A 103 26.75 -28.01 55.87
CA SER A 103 26.92 -28.85 54.68
C SER A 103 26.91 -30.35 54.98
N PHE A 104 26.64 -31.20 53.99
CA PHE A 104 26.64 -32.67 54.13
C PHE A 104 25.70 -33.16 55.26
N ASN A 105 24.44 -32.73 55.20
CA ASN A 105 23.39 -33.11 56.15
C ASN A 105 22.13 -33.58 55.38
N TYR A 106 20.99 -33.67 56.05
CA TYR A 106 19.71 -34.12 55.50
C TYR A 106 18.62 -33.03 55.58
N PHE A 107 19.01 -31.75 55.52
CA PHE A 107 18.04 -30.64 55.51
C PHE A 107 17.22 -30.68 54.22
N MET A 108 15.89 -30.70 54.36
CA MET A 108 14.95 -30.68 53.22
C MET A 108 14.35 -29.29 52.97
N SER A 109 14.49 -28.37 53.92
CA SER A 109 13.93 -27.02 53.87
C SER A 109 14.92 -25.98 54.43
N LEU A 110 14.79 -24.74 53.95
CA LEU A 110 15.50 -23.56 54.47
C LEU A 110 14.90 -23.01 55.77
N SER A 111 13.68 -23.42 56.15
CA SER A 111 12.91 -22.81 57.25
C SER A 111 13.68 -22.67 58.55
N ASP A 112 14.51 -23.66 58.89
CA ASP A 112 15.32 -23.64 60.11
C ASP A 112 16.36 -22.51 60.15
N PHE A 113 16.88 -22.12 59.00
CA PHE A 113 17.87 -21.07 58.86
C PHE A 113 17.21 -19.70 58.69
N THR A 114 15.99 -19.66 58.17
CA THR A 114 15.40 -18.42 57.68
C THR A 114 14.21 -17.91 58.49
N GLN A 115 13.38 -18.80 59.02
CA GLN A 115 12.12 -18.44 59.69
C GLN A 115 12.29 -18.25 61.21
N ARG A 116 13.41 -18.69 61.78
CA ARG A 116 13.68 -18.57 63.23
C ARG A 116 14.01 -17.14 63.70
N ASN A 117 14.27 -16.20 62.78
CA ASN A 117 14.56 -14.78 63.05
C ASN A 117 15.71 -14.51 64.06
N CYS A 118 16.55 -15.50 64.37
CA CYS A 118 17.63 -15.39 65.35
C CYS A 118 19.01 -15.16 64.71
N PHE A 119 19.10 -15.22 63.38
CA PHE A 119 20.35 -15.14 62.60
C PHE A 119 20.57 -13.78 61.90
N GLY A 120 20.10 -12.67 62.50
CA GLY A 120 20.20 -11.33 61.89
C GLY A 120 21.64 -10.81 61.69
N SER A 121 22.64 -11.43 62.31
CA SER A 121 24.07 -11.11 62.12
C SER A 121 24.78 -12.02 61.11
N LEU A 122 24.09 -13.02 60.57
CA LEU A 122 24.68 -14.05 59.72
C LEU A 122 25.16 -13.43 58.42
N ASP A 123 26.41 -13.72 58.09
CA ASP A 123 27.13 -13.20 56.93
C ASP A 123 27.38 -14.27 55.88
N THR A 124 27.74 -15.48 56.34
CA THR A 124 28.07 -16.63 55.49
C THR A 124 27.24 -17.84 55.91
N LEU A 125 26.54 -18.46 54.97
CA LEU A 125 25.71 -19.64 55.18
C LEU A 125 26.04 -20.70 54.13
N ASN A 126 26.58 -21.83 54.58
CA ASN A 126 26.83 -23.00 53.74
C ASN A 126 25.84 -24.12 54.10
N ILE A 127 24.95 -24.45 53.16
CA ILE A 127 24.00 -25.56 53.26
C ILE A 127 24.13 -26.45 52.01
N SER A 128 25.34 -26.54 51.45
CA SER A 128 25.65 -27.45 50.33
C SER A 128 25.49 -28.92 50.72
N HIS A 129 25.33 -29.81 49.74
CA HIS A 129 25.21 -31.26 49.97
C HIS A 129 24.10 -31.61 50.97
N ASN A 130 22.90 -31.09 50.73
CA ASN A 130 21.69 -31.36 51.49
C ASN A 130 20.57 -31.85 50.55
N LEU A 131 19.32 -31.90 51.04
CA LEU A 131 18.17 -32.41 50.29
C LEU A 131 17.13 -31.31 50.00
N ILE A 132 17.55 -30.04 49.96
CA ILE A 132 16.66 -28.91 49.75
C ILE A 132 16.08 -28.96 48.33
N GLN A 133 14.79 -28.70 48.21
CA GLN A 133 14.04 -28.83 46.96
C GLN A 133 13.49 -27.50 46.41
N ILE A 134 13.12 -26.58 47.31
CA ILE A 134 12.47 -25.32 46.95
C ILE A 134 13.14 -24.19 47.74
N VAL A 135 13.41 -23.09 47.06
CA VAL A 135 13.74 -21.81 47.71
C VAL A 135 12.52 -20.91 47.62
N GLU A 136 11.82 -20.75 48.75
CA GLU A 136 10.56 -20.03 48.85
C GLU A 136 10.74 -18.51 48.61
N ARG A 137 9.66 -17.85 48.21
CA ARG A 137 9.61 -16.39 48.09
C ARG A 137 9.98 -15.78 49.43
N ASN A 138 10.82 -14.74 49.39
CA ASN A 138 11.34 -14.07 50.57
C ASN A 138 12.08 -15.00 51.56
N ALA A 139 12.63 -16.13 51.09
CA ALA A 139 13.31 -17.09 51.95
C ALA A 139 14.34 -16.41 52.88
N PHE A 140 15.07 -15.40 52.43
CA PHE A 140 16.16 -14.81 53.22
C PHE A 140 15.83 -13.47 53.89
N ILE A 141 14.54 -13.10 54.02
CA ILE A 141 14.12 -11.77 54.51
C ILE A 141 14.63 -11.41 55.92
N GLY A 142 14.80 -12.39 56.80
CA GLY A 142 15.33 -12.19 58.16
C GLY A 142 16.86 -12.10 58.25
N LEU A 143 17.59 -12.47 57.18
CA LEU A 143 19.05 -12.55 57.14
C LEU A 143 19.66 -11.30 56.53
N VAL A 144 19.41 -10.15 57.17
CA VAL A 144 19.69 -8.80 56.65
C VAL A 144 21.18 -8.47 56.43
N ARG A 145 22.10 -9.33 56.89
CA ARG A 145 23.55 -9.21 56.68
C ARG A 145 24.15 -10.34 55.83
N LEU A 146 23.34 -11.25 55.32
CA LEU A 146 23.83 -12.39 54.56
C LEU A 146 24.46 -11.90 53.25
N ARG A 147 25.72 -12.26 53.03
CA ARG A 147 26.50 -11.90 51.84
C ARG A 147 26.90 -13.13 51.02
N ASN A 148 27.19 -14.25 51.68
CA ASN A 148 27.69 -15.46 51.06
C ASN A 148 26.75 -16.64 51.34
N LEU A 149 26.16 -17.19 50.29
CA LEU A 149 25.23 -18.32 50.37
C LEU A 149 25.71 -19.46 49.46
N ASP A 150 25.84 -20.66 50.02
CA ASP A 150 26.17 -21.88 49.26
C ASP A 150 25.04 -22.91 49.41
N LEU A 151 24.40 -23.22 48.29
CA LEU A 151 23.32 -24.20 48.14
C LEU A 151 23.65 -25.24 47.07
N THR A 152 24.95 -25.43 46.77
CA THR A 152 25.40 -26.40 45.77
C THR A 152 25.06 -27.83 46.17
N TYR A 153 24.93 -28.71 45.17
CA TYR A 153 24.67 -30.14 45.38
C TYR A 153 23.45 -30.42 46.28
N ASN A 154 22.35 -29.71 46.03
CA ASN A 154 21.04 -29.99 46.62
C ASN A 154 20.11 -30.60 45.55
N ASN A 155 18.82 -30.69 45.84
CA ASN A 155 17.79 -31.17 44.91
C ASN A 155 16.86 -30.03 44.44
N ILE A 156 17.36 -28.79 44.39
CA ILE A 156 16.54 -27.61 44.15
C ILE A 156 16.02 -27.64 42.71
N TYR A 157 14.70 -27.67 42.54
CA TYR A 157 14.08 -27.64 41.21
C TYR A 157 13.28 -26.36 40.95
N ILE A 158 12.99 -25.58 42.00
CA ILE A 158 12.32 -24.27 41.92
C ILE A 158 13.00 -23.28 42.89
N ILE A 159 13.26 -22.08 42.37
CA ILE A 159 13.47 -20.87 43.18
C ILE A 159 12.30 -19.94 42.85
N GLU A 160 11.52 -19.57 43.86
CA GLU A 160 10.36 -18.71 43.64
C GLU A 160 10.78 -17.27 43.34
N PRO A 161 9.93 -16.49 42.65
CA PRO A 161 10.24 -15.09 42.36
C PRO A 161 10.51 -14.30 43.65
N SER A 162 11.50 -13.40 43.60
CA SER A 162 11.95 -12.58 44.75
C SER A 162 12.46 -13.40 45.96
N ALA A 163 12.93 -14.63 45.78
CA ALA A 163 13.47 -15.44 46.88
C ALA A 163 14.76 -14.86 47.51
N LEU A 164 15.69 -14.36 46.69
CA LEU A 164 17.04 -13.93 47.12
C LEU A 164 17.12 -12.45 47.49
N PHE A 165 16.34 -11.63 46.80
CA PHE A 165 16.34 -10.20 47.01
C PHE A 165 14.90 -9.76 47.29
N THR A 166 14.70 -9.11 48.43
CA THR A 166 13.39 -8.60 48.85
C THR A 166 13.53 -7.12 49.14
N GLY A 167 13.24 -6.28 48.12
CA GLY A 167 13.50 -4.85 48.20
C GLY A 167 14.99 -4.51 48.36
N THR A 168 15.30 -3.33 48.92
CA THR A 168 16.68 -2.82 49.11
C THR A 168 17.41 -3.41 50.33
N SER A 169 16.86 -4.44 50.96
CA SER A 169 17.33 -4.96 52.26
C SER A 169 18.30 -6.14 52.18
N SER A 170 18.34 -6.83 51.04
CA SER A 170 19.26 -7.97 50.84
C SER A 170 20.69 -7.48 50.55
N GLN A 171 21.68 -8.13 51.16
CA GLN A 171 23.11 -7.84 50.98
C GLN A 171 23.85 -8.98 50.29
N ILE A 172 23.14 -9.93 49.68
CA ILE A 172 23.75 -11.10 49.03
C ILE A 172 24.68 -10.62 47.91
N MET A 173 25.95 -10.97 48.04
CA MET A 173 27.01 -10.67 47.08
C MET A 173 27.43 -11.91 46.31
N TRP A 174 27.43 -13.07 46.97
CA TRP A 174 27.74 -14.36 46.39
C TRP A 174 26.63 -15.34 46.73
N ALA A 175 26.04 -15.97 45.72
CA ALA A 175 25.21 -17.15 45.92
C ALA A 175 25.49 -18.21 44.87
N ASP A 176 25.57 -19.46 45.30
CA ASP A 176 25.84 -20.61 44.44
C ASP A 176 24.72 -21.65 44.54
N PHE A 177 24.05 -21.87 43.42
CA PHE A 177 22.98 -22.86 43.20
C PHE A 177 23.42 -23.92 42.19
N SER A 178 24.72 -24.05 41.92
CA SER A 178 25.21 -25.03 40.95
C SER A 178 24.97 -26.47 41.38
N HIS A 179 24.93 -27.40 40.42
CA HIS A 179 24.66 -28.81 40.67
C HIS A 179 23.32 -29.05 41.40
N ASN A 180 22.25 -28.49 40.85
CA ASN A 180 20.87 -28.66 41.29
C ASN A 180 19.99 -29.14 40.10
N ASN A 181 18.67 -29.11 40.26
CA ASN A 181 17.69 -29.61 39.30
C ASN A 181 16.83 -28.50 38.68
N LEU A 182 17.33 -27.26 38.62
CA LEU A 182 16.56 -26.12 38.10
C LEU A 182 16.30 -26.27 36.60
N ILE A 183 15.06 -26.02 36.17
CA ILE A 183 14.65 -26.06 34.75
C ILE A 183 14.35 -24.67 34.16
N GLN A 184 14.14 -23.68 35.02
CA GLN A 184 13.83 -22.30 34.65
C GLN A 184 14.33 -21.34 35.73
N ILE A 185 14.53 -20.07 35.36
CA ILE A 185 14.86 -18.99 36.30
C ILE A 185 13.93 -17.79 36.06
N ASP A 186 13.37 -17.25 37.14
CA ASP A 186 12.63 -16.00 37.09
C ASP A 186 13.57 -14.79 37.09
N VAL A 187 13.28 -13.78 36.26
CA VAL A 187 14.12 -12.58 36.10
C VAL A 187 14.29 -11.79 37.39
N THR A 188 13.37 -11.91 38.35
CA THR A 188 13.51 -11.28 39.68
C THR A 188 14.68 -11.87 40.47
N ILE A 189 15.08 -13.12 40.24
CA ILE A 189 16.21 -13.73 40.94
C ILE A 189 17.54 -13.13 40.45
N ILE A 190 17.54 -12.60 39.24
CA ILE A 190 18.72 -12.03 38.58
C ILE A 190 18.76 -10.49 38.77
N PHE A 191 17.60 -9.82 38.81
CA PHE A 191 17.52 -8.35 38.76
C PHE A 191 16.62 -7.73 39.82
N LEU A 192 17.19 -7.24 40.91
CA LEU A 192 16.42 -6.60 41.99
C LEU A 192 17.13 -5.40 42.64
N GLY A 193 17.53 -4.43 41.83
CA GLY A 193 17.86 -3.08 42.30
C GLY A 193 19.13 -2.93 43.14
N SER A 194 19.84 -4.02 43.43
CA SER A 194 21.12 -4.05 44.14
C SER A 194 22.17 -4.81 43.34
N SER A 195 23.42 -4.33 43.38
CA SER A 195 24.55 -5.03 42.74
C SER A 195 24.96 -6.25 43.56
N TYR A 196 25.39 -7.29 42.86
CA TYR A 196 25.99 -8.50 43.44
C TYR A 196 27.30 -8.82 42.72
N CYS A 197 28.06 -9.76 43.25
CA CYS A 197 29.37 -10.11 42.74
C CYS A 197 29.33 -11.34 41.86
N SER A 198 28.63 -12.38 42.31
CA SER A 198 28.45 -13.62 41.54
C SER A 198 27.18 -14.34 41.96
N LEU A 199 26.41 -14.76 40.97
CA LEU A 199 25.34 -15.74 41.12
C LEU A 199 25.64 -16.89 40.17
N SER A 200 25.85 -18.09 40.69
CA SER A 200 26.04 -19.29 39.85
C SER A 200 24.80 -20.17 39.89
N PHE A 201 24.35 -20.53 38.70
CA PHE A 201 23.32 -21.53 38.41
C PHE A 201 23.87 -22.60 37.45
N SER A 202 25.20 -22.74 37.38
CA SER A 202 25.83 -23.68 36.46
C SER A 202 25.46 -25.14 36.78
N ASN A 203 25.59 -26.04 35.81
CA ASN A 203 25.32 -27.47 36.02
C ASN A 203 23.89 -27.72 36.57
N ASN A 204 22.90 -27.11 35.90
CA ASN A 204 21.48 -27.32 36.12
C ASN A 204 20.83 -27.75 34.78
N TYR A 205 19.50 -27.74 34.69
CA TYR A 205 18.74 -28.09 33.49
C TYR A 205 17.98 -26.89 32.91
N ILE A 206 18.46 -25.66 33.17
CA ILE A 206 17.74 -24.43 32.84
C ILE A 206 17.59 -24.31 31.32
N ALA A 207 16.36 -24.18 30.86
CA ALA A 207 16.03 -24.02 29.44
C ALA A 207 15.34 -22.68 29.13
N THR A 208 14.65 -22.09 30.12
CA THR A 208 13.80 -20.91 29.93
C THR A 208 13.95 -19.89 31.06
N PHE A 209 13.62 -18.64 30.75
CA PHE A 209 13.53 -17.54 31.71
C PHE A 209 12.07 -17.10 31.83
N THR A 210 11.64 -16.74 33.04
CA THR A 210 10.25 -16.32 33.32
C THR A 210 10.20 -14.94 33.94
N ASN A 211 9.04 -14.29 33.83
CA ASN A 211 8.77 -13.01 34.50
C ASN A 211 7.39 -13.06 35.16
N ASN A 212 7.29 -13.90 36.18
CA ASN A 212 6.02 -14.23 36.83
C ASN A 212 5.42 -13.02 37.55
N ASP A 213 6.27 -12.13 38.05
CA ASP A 213 5.86 -10.90 38.73
C ASP A 213 5.63 -9.73 37.76
N SER A 214 5.73 -9.94 36.43
CA SER A 214 5.54 -8.92 35.38
C SER A 214 6.35 -7.65 35.62
N VAL A 215 7.57 -7.80 36.12
CA VAL A 215 8.46 -6.69 36.46
C VAL A 215 8.84 -5.95 35.19
N ARG A 216 8.77 -4.62 35.25
CA ARG A 216 9.30 -3.72 34.22
C ARG A 216 10.57 -3.07 34.73
N LEU A 217 11.63 -3.21 33.94
CA LEU A 217 12.94 -2.72 34.27
C LEU A 217 13.13 -1.31 33.67
N PRO A 218 13.59 -0.31 34.45
CA PRO A 218 13.89 1.01 33.92
C PRO A 218 15.09 0.94 32.96
N ALA A 219 15.14 1.80 31.95
CA ALA A 219 16.24 1.82 30.97
C ALA A 219 17.64 2.08 31.59
N ASN A 220 17.70 2.58 32.84
CA ASN A 220 18.95 2.93 33.53
C ASN A 220 19.12 2.14 34.84
N ILE A 221 19.28 0.83 34.72
CA ILE A 221 19.65 -0.02 35.87
C ILE A 221 21.11 0.24 36.22
N ASN A 222 21.33 0.65 37.48
CA ASN A 222 22.67 0.89 38.02
C ASN A 222 23.26 -0.30 38.76
N SER A 223 22.48 -1.38 38.96
CA SER A 223 23.02 -2.61 39.54
C SER A 223 23.91 -3.33 38.53
N VAL A 224 24.93 -4.01 39.05
CA VAL A 224 25.86 -4.83 38.27
C VAL A 224 26.03 -6.20 38.91
N GLY A 225 26.39 -7.21 38.12
CA GLY A 225 26.65 -8.56 38.63
C GLY A 225 27.20 -9.55 37.61
N TYR A 226 27.78 -10.65 38.09
CA TYR A 226 28.25 -11.76 37.26
C TYR A 226 27.30 -12.95 37.41
N LEU A 227 26.73 -13.41 36.30
CA LEU A 227 25.78 -14.51 36.28
C LEU A 227 26.38 -15.70 35.51
N ASP A 228 26.58 -16.81 36.19
CA ASP A 228 27.04 -18.06 35.58
C ASP A 228 25.88 -19.01 35.33
N LEU A 229 25.58 -19.22 34.05
CA LEU A 229 24.55 -20.13 33.54
C LEU A 229 25.17 -21.25 32.70
N SER A 230 26.47 -21.50 32.85
CA SER A 230 27.15 -22.52 32.06
C SER A 230 26.64 -23.94 32.35
N TYR A 231 26.79 -24.84 31.38
CA TYR A 231 26.35 -26.24 31.52
C TYR A 231 24.86 -26.35 31.91
N ASN A 232 24.00 -25.72 31.09
CA ASN A 232 22.55 -25.79 31.20
C ASN A 232 21.94 -26.22 29.85
N ASN A 233 20.63 -26.08 29.68
CA ASN A 233 19.89 -26.48 28.48
C ASN A 233 19.29 -25.27 27.72
N ILE A 234 19.93 -24.11 27.80
CA ILE A 234 19.46 -22.88 27.17
C ILE A 234 19.66 -22.99 25.66
N GLN A 235 18.56 -22.99 24.91
CA GLN A 235 18.60 -23.02 23.44
C GLN A 235 18.46 -21.64 22.83
N TYR A 236 17.64 -20.78 23.43
CA TYR A 236 17.32 -19.46 22.88
C TYR A 236 17.62 -18.38 23.89
N ILE A 237 18.26 -17.28 23.45
CA ILE A 237 18.50 -16.12 24.31
C ILE A 237 17.16 -15.39 24.47
N PRO A 238 16.55 -15.32 25.66
CA PRO A 238 15.25 -14.69 25.90
C PRO A 238 15.07 -13.29 25.26
N ASP A 239 13.84 -12.98 24.85
CA ASP A 239 13.45 -11.66 24.33
C ASP A 239 13.53 -10.57 25.42
N ALA A 240 13.74 -9.31 25.04
CA ALA A 240 13.85 -8.17 25.94
C ALA A 240 12.61 -8.02 26.84
N GLU A 241 11.43 -8.35 26.32
CA GLU A 241 10.16 -8.31 27.07
C GLU A 241 10.17 -9.27 28.27
N VAL A 242 10.86 -10.41 28.20
CA VAL A 242 10.97 -11.36 29.32
C VAL A 242 11.70 -10.68 30.49
N PHE A 243 12.72 -9.88 30.25
CA PHE A 243 13.38 -9.09 31.30
C PHE A 243 12.61 -7.80 31.66
N GLY A 244 11.43 -7.57 31.08
CA GLY A 244 10.68 -6.34 31.32
C GLY A 244 11.34 -5.09 30.72
N LEU A 245 12.21 -5.27 29.72
CA LEU A 245 12.86 -4.18 28.99
C LEU A 245 12.04 -3.81 27.76
N SER A 246 12.20 -2.57 27.30
CA SER A 246 11.37 -2.00 26.23
C SER A 246 12.00 -2.09 24.84
N SER A 247 13.28 -2.46 24.76
CA SER A 247 13.99 -2.63 23.49
C SER A 247 15.13 -3.65 23.59
N VAL A 248 15.46 -4.32 22.48
CA VAL A 248 16.67 -5.15 22.36
C VAL A 248 17.96 -4.35 22.61
N SER A 249 17.95 -3.03 22.42
CA SER A 249 19.10 -2.17 22.76
C SER A 249 19.34 -2.09 24.26
N ASP A 250 18.27 -1.89 25.03
CA ASP A 250 18.35 -1.89 26.50
C ASP A 250 18.80 -3.25 26.99
N PHE A 251 18.31 -4.33 26.36
CA PHE A 251 18.71 -5.70 26.68
C PHE A 251 20.17 -6.00 26.35
N GLY A 252 20.67 -5.58 25.19
CA GLY A 252 22.08 -5.70 24.83
C GLY A 252 22.99 -4.91 25.79
N SER A 253 22.61 -3.66 26.11
CA SER A 253 23.33 -2.84 27.10
C SER A 253 23.37 -3.51 28.47
N PHE A 254 22.25 -4.09 28.89
CA PHE A 254 22.10 -4.79 30.15
C PHE A 254 22.94 -6.07 30.26
N LEU A 255 22.96 -6.90 29.21
CA LEU A 255 23.76 -8.14 29.13
C LEU A 255 25.27 -7.91 28.97
N VAL A 256 25.67 -6.76 28.43
CA VAL A 256 27.10 -6.49 28.16
C VAL A 256 27.70 -5.60 29.23
N THR A 257 27.05 -4.46 29.55
CA THR A 257 27.68 -3.39 30.35
C THR A 257 27.31 -3.41 31.83
N LYS A 258 26.21 -4.08 32.21
CA LYS A 258 25.71 -4.09 33.59
C LYS A 258 25.87 -5.46 34.24
N HIS A 259 25.44 -6.51 33.57
CA HIS A 259 25.54 -7.87 34.11
C HIS A 259 26.21 -8.76 33.08
N ALA A 260 27.35 -9.38 33.42
CA ALA A 260 27.99 -10.31 32.50
C ALA A 260 27.38 -11.70 32.65
N PHE A 261 26.93 -12.26 31.53
CA PHE A 261 26.33 -13.58 31.45
C PHE A 261 27.35 -14.58 30.89
N GLN A 262 27.65 -15.62 31.66
CA GLN A 262 28.42 -16.76 31.16
C GLN A 262 27.46 -17.86 30.71
N LEU A 263 27.46 -18.17 29.42
CA LEU A 263 26.53 -19.11 28.78
C LEU A 263 27.23 -20.32 28.15
N ASP A 264 28.51 -20.52 28.44
CA ASP A 264 29.31 -21.67 27.98
C ASP A 264 28.58 -23.02 28.17
N ASN A 265 28.77 -23.92 27.21
CA ASN A 265 28.21 -25.29 27.26
C ASN A 265 26.68 -25.34 27.36
N ASN A 266 25.99 -24.42 26.68
CA ASN A 266 24.55 -24.49 26.43
C ASN A 266 24.27 -24.86 24.95
N PRO A 267 23.17 -25.56 24.64
CA PRO A 267 22.80 -25.95 23.28
C PRO A 267 22.18 -24.81 22.46
N LEU A 268 22.86 -23.66 22.37
CA LEU A 268 22.33 -22.45 21.77
C LEU A 268 22.00 -22.61 20.27
N VAL A 269 20.83 -22.13 19.88
CA VAL A 269 20.32 -22.03 18.52
C VAL A 269 20.64 -20.63 17.99
N CYS A 270 21.45 -20.58 16.95
CA CYS A 270 21.90 -19.38 16.27
C CYS A 270 21.14 -19.17 14.98
N ASP A 271 19.94 -18.61 15.11
CA ASP A 271 19.05 -18.27 14.00
C ASP A 271 18.87 -16.75 13.89
N CYS A 272 17.81 -16.32 13.19
CA CYS A 272 17.56 -14.90 12.99
C CYS A 272 17.28 -14.10 14.29
N ASN A 273 16.86 -14.75 15.38
CA ASN A 273 16.37 -14.07 16.58
C ASN A 273 17.48 -13.34 17.34
N VAL A 274 18.71 -13.84 17.26
CA VAL A 274 19.85 -13.28 18.00
C VAL A 274 20.57 -12.18 17.23
N VAL A 275 20.26 -11.96 15.94
CA VAL A 275 21.01 -11.02 15.08
C VAL A 275 20.96 -9.60 15.62
N ASP A 276 19.77 -9.12 15.99
CA ASP A 276 19.59 -7.77 16.50
C ASP A 276 20.31 -7.56 17.84
N LEU A 277 20.27 -8.58 18.70
CA LEU A 277 20.99 -8.57 19.96
C LEU A 277 22.50 -8.48 19.70
N ILE A 278 23.05 -9.28 18.79
CA ILE A 278 24.49 -9.25 18.45
C ILE A 278 24.88 -7.90 17.86
N GLN A 279 24.09 -7.37 16.92
CA GLN A 279 24.37 -6.09 16.28
C GLN A 279 24.28 -4.92 17.26
N THR A 280 23.28 -4.92 18.13
CA THR A 280 23.11 -3.83 19.11
C THR A 280 24.14 -3.92 20.23
N ALA A 281 24.39 -5.14 20.72
CA ALA A 281 25.51 -5.41 21.62
C ALA A 281 26.83 -4.98 20.96
N SER A 282 27.02 -5.19 19.65
CA SER A 282 28.29 -4.83 18.96
C SER A 282 28.64 -3.36 19.05
N ILE A 283 27.63 -2.48 18.97
CA ILE A 283 27.76 -1.03 19.11
C ILE A 283 28.20 -0.66 20.54
N SER A 284 27.72 -1.41 21.54
CA SER A 284 28.15 -1.28 22.95
C SER A 284 29.42 -2.10 23.30
N LEU A 285 29.80 -3.08 22.48
CA LEU A 285 30.93 -4.00 22.65
C LEU A 285 32.26 -3.41 22.14
N GLY A 286 32.24 -2.37 21.30
CA GLY A 286 33.49 -1.69 20.86
C GLY A 286 34.32 -1.12 22.01
N THR A 287 33.70 -0.79 23.15
CA THR A 287 34.37 -0.43 24.41
C THR A 287 34.66 -1.63 25.32
N PHE A 288 34.05 -2.79 25.05
CA PHE A 288 34.01 -3.95 25.96
C PHE A 288 34.89 -5.12 25.49
N LEU A 289 35.07 -5.34 24.18
CA LEU A 289 35.92 -6.41 23.61
C LEU A 289 37.42 -6.20 23.87
N ASN A 290 37.84 -4.99 24.22
CA ASN A 290 39.18 -4.70 24.77
C ASN A 290 39.43 -5.34 26.16
N THR A 291 38.42 -5.99 26.77
CA THR A 291 38.55 -6.65 28.08
C THR A 291 38.82 -8.16 28.01
N GLY A 292 38.85 -8.76 26.81
CA GLY A 292 39.21 -10.18 26.64
C GLY A 292 38.18 -11.19 27.16
N ILE A 293 36.95 -10.76 27.46
CA ILE A 293 35.90 -11.62 28.00
C ILE A 293 35.24 -12.42 26.87
N ASN A 294 35.48 -13.74 26.86
CA ASN A 294 34.77 -14.69 26.01
C ASN A 294 33.49 -15.11 26.75
N TYR A 295 32.33 -14.59 26.34
CA TYR A 295 31.02 -14.88 26.96
C TYR A 295 30.53 -16.32 26.75
N GLY A 296 31.33 -17.16 26.07
CA GLY A 296 30.99 -18.56 25.89
C GLY A 296 29.77 -18.83 25.03
N LEU A 297 29.22 -17.78 24.40
CA LEU A 297 28.16 -17.87 23.41
C LEU A 297 28.73 -18.60 22.21
N ARG A 298 28.48 -19.91 22.19
CA ARG A 298 28.89 -20.83 21.15
C ARG A 298 27.63 -21.44 20.56
N CYS A 299 27.47 -21.26 19.26
CA CYS A 299 26.40 -21.90 18.53
C CYS A 299 26.54 -23.42 18.62
N GLN A 300 25.47 -24.10 18.98
CA GLN A 300 25.37 -25.55 18.85
C GLN A 300 24.49 -25.93 17.65
N PHE A 301 23.49 -25.10 17.36
CA PHE A 301 22.55 -25.29 16.27
C PHE A 301 22.38 -24.01 15.44
N PRO A 302 21.94 -24.12 14.18
CA PRO A 302 21.90 -25.36 13.38
C PRO A 302 23.31 -25.95 13.14
N GLN A 303 23.42 -27.21 12.69
CA GLN A 303 24.72 -27.91 12.57
C GLN A 303 25.78 -27.15 11.76
N ASN A 304 25.37 -26.41 10.72
CA ASN A 304 26.26 -25.58 9.93
C ASN A 304 26.83 -24.39 10.72
N MET A 305 26.18 -23.98 11.81
CA MET A 305 26.61 -22.91 12.69
C MET A 305 27.36 -23.43 13.93
N ARG A 306 27.51 -24.75 14.09
CA ARG A 306 28.12 -25.35 15.27
C ARG A 306 29.53 -24.80 15.52
N ASP A 307 29.85 -24.59 16.80
CA ASP A 307 31.13 -24.10 17.31
C ASP A 307 31.49 -22.65 16.92
N ILE A 308 30.60 -21.93 16.21
CA ILE A 308 30.77 -20.50 15.97
C ILE A 308 30.65 -19.75 17.29
N MET A 309 31.73 -19.08 17.69
CA MET A 309 31.75 -18.19 18.85
C MET A 309 31.35 -16.78 18.45
N PHE A 310 30.56 -16.13 19.30
CA PHE A 310 30.09 -14.76 19.10
C PHE A 310 31.20 -13.78 19.51
N HIS A 311 32.18 -13.61 18.63
CA HIS A 311 33.34 -12.72 18.82
C HIS A 311 33.33 -11.59 17.78
N GLU A 312 34.14 -10.54 17.96
CA GLU A 312 34.31 -9.40 17.05
C GLU A 312 34.52 -9.80 15.58
N SER A 313 35.12 -10.97 15.35
CA SER A 313 35.34 -11.55 14.01
C SER A 313 34.04 -11.96 13.29
N VAL A 314 32.95 -12.24 14.01
CA VAL A 314 31.63 -12.56 13.43
C VAL A 314 31.00 -11.35 12.74
N LEU A 315 31.31 -10.14 13.21
CA LEU A 315 30.82 -8.87 12.64
C LEU A 315 31.56 -8.52 11.33
N ASN A 316 32.81 -8.97 11.20
CA ASN A 316 33.69 -8.53 10.12
C ASN A 316 33.65 -9.42 8.86
N ASP A 317 33.21 -10.69 8.95
CA ASP A 317 33.33 -11.66 7.84
C ASP A 317 31.99 -12.12 7.23
N ARG A 318 30.96 -11.25 7.24
CA ARG A 318 29.59 -11.57 6.75
C ARG A 318 28.96 -12.82 7.41
N THR A 319 29.52 -13.35 8.49
CA THR A 319 29.02 -14.54 9.18
C THR A 319 27.60 -14.34 9.69
N LEU A 320 27.23 -13.11 10.07
CA LEU A 320 25.85 -12.75 10.45
C LEU A 320 24.83 -12.98 9.33
N ASP A 321 25.22 -12.95 8.05
CA ASP A 321 24.30 -13.25 6.94
C ASP A 321 23.80 -14.71 7.00
N ARG A 322 24.46 -15.59 7.75
CA ARG A 322 24.08 -17.00 7.90
C ARG A 322 23.05 -17.24 9.00
N PHE A 323 22.78 -16.25 9.85
CA PHE A 323 21.77 -16.31 10.90
C PHE A 323 20.39 -16.05 10.28
N ILE A 324 19.70 -17.13 9.94
CA ILE A 324 18.44 -17.10 9.20
C ILE A 324 17.33 -17.85 9.94
N CYS A 325 16.08 -17.49 9.68
CA CYS A 325 14.92 -18.27 10.13
C CYS A 325 14.19 -18.86 8.94
N ASN A 326 14.00 -20.18 8.95
CA ASN A 326 13.31 -20.88 7.87
C ASN A 326 11.78 -20.75 8.02
N TYR A 327 11.07 -20.73 6.90
CA TYR A 327 9.60 -20.77 6.90
C TYR A 327 9.10 -22.21 7.02
N THR A 328 8.09 -22.41 7.86
CA THR A 328 7.39 -23.69 8.02
C THR A 328 6.50 -24.02 6.83
N SER A 329 5.82 -23.01 6.27
CA SER A 329 4.96 -23.13 5.08
C SER A 329 5.74 -23.19 3.75
N CYS A 330 7.06 -23.36 3.80
CA CYS A 330 7.88 -23.47 2.60
C CYS A 330 7.61 -24.79 1.86
N PRO A 331 7.42 -24.78 0.52
CA PRO A 331 7.28 -26.01 -0.26
C PRO A 331 8.49 -26.93 -0.06
N ILE A 332 8.25 -28.24 0.05
CA ILE A 332 9.26 -29.25 0.40
C ILE A 332 10.52 -29.18 -0.51
N SER A 333 10.34 -28.82 -1.78
CA SER A 333 11.43 -28.70 -2.76
C SER A 333 12.12 -27.34 -2.78
N CYS A 334 11.66 -26.36 -2.01
CA CYS A 334 12.14 -24.99 -1.98
C CYS A 334 12.93 -24.69 -0.71
N LYS A 335 13.71 -23.61 -0.75
CA LYS A 335 14.30 -23.01 0.45
C LYS A 335 13.69 -21.64 0.65
N CYS A 336 13.08 -21.43 1.81
CA CYS A 336 12.45 -20.18 2.16
C CYS A 336 12.97 -19.74 3.51
N TYR A 337 13.57 -18.56 3.60
CA TYR A 337 14.11 -18.06 4.87
C TYR A 337 14.12 -16.55 4.95
N TYR A 338 14.07 -16.05 6.17
CA TYR A 338 14.27 -14.65 6.52
C TYR A 338 15.75 -14.40 6.87
N GLN A 339 16.31 -13.31 6.34
CA GLN A 339 17.69 -12.87 6.58
C GLN A 339 17.69 -11.43 7.13
N PRO A 340 17.82 -11.26 8.46
CA PRO A 340 17.68 -9.94 9.11
C PRO A 340 18.72 -8.92 8.65
N THR A 341 19.98 -9.34 8.49
CA THR A 341 21.10 -8.45 8.12
C THR A 341 20.92 -7.72 6.80
N LYS A 342 20.09 -8.26 5.91
CA LYS A 342 19.77 -7.70 4.59
C LYS A 342 18.32 -7.21 4.50
N MET A 343 17.55 -7.32 5.58
CA MET A 343 16.10 -7.04 5.63
C MET A 343 15.35 -7.64 4.45
N LYS A 344 15.59 -8.94 4.21
CA LYS A 344 14.97 -9.64 3.08
C LYS A 344 14.50 -11.04 3.43
N VAL A 345 13.51 -11.46 2.66
CA VAL A 345 12.97 -12.81 2.60
C VAL A 345 13.41 -13.44 1.29
N VAL A 346 13.97 -14.64 1.36
CA VAL A 346 14.45 -15.36 0.18
C VAL A 346 13.53 -16.55 -0.07
N LEU A 347 13.02 -16.65 -1.29
CA LEU A 347 12.36 -17.83 -1.84
C LEU A 347 13.22 -18.41 -2.96
N HIS A 348 13.78 -19.60 -2.75
CA HIS A 348 14.65 -20.26 -3.72
C HIS A 348 14.07 -21.61 -4.15
N CYS A 349 13.43 -21.63 -5.31
CA CYS A 349 12.84 -22.82 -5.94
C CYS A 349 13.36 -23.07 -7.37
N ALA A 350 14.63 -22.75 -7.64
CA ALA A 350 15.22 -23.01 -8.96
C ALA A 350 15.26 -24.52 -9.28
N GLY A 351 14.90 -24.90 -10.52
CA GLY A 351 15.05 -26.29 -11.00
C GLY A 351 14.11 -27.30 -10.38
N ARG A 352 12.89 -26.91 -9.97
CA ARG A 352 11.97 -27.75 -9.18
C ARG A 352 10.74 -28.23 -9.96
N ASN A 353 10.75 -28.10 -11.29
CA ASN A 353 9.66 -28.49 -12.18
C ASN A 353 8.32 -27.82 -11.80
N LEU A 354 8.36 -26.59 -11.30
CA LEU A 354 7.15 -25.84 -10.97
C LEU A 354 6.40 -25.45 -12.26
N LEU A 355 5.09 -25.62 -12.25
CA LEU A 355 4.19 -25.22 -13.34
C LEU A 355 3.59 -23.82 -13.14
N GLU A 356 3.57 -23.35 -11.89
CA GLU A 356 3.05 -22.05 -11.50
C GLU A 356 3.87 -21.47 -10.34
N MET A 357 3.72 -20.17 -10.10
CA MET A 357 4.32 -19.54 -8.93
C MET A 357 3.58 -20.00 -7.68
N THR A 358 4.29 -20.50 -6.69
CA THR A 358 3.70 -20.87 -5.42
C THR A 358 3.40 -19.61 -4.60
N ASP A 359 2.15 -19.46 -4.17
CA ASP A 359 1.83 -18.47 -3.15
C ASP A 359 2.37 -18.96 -1.82
N LEU A 360 3.23 -18.16 -1.21
CA LEU A 360 3.69 -18.39 0.15
C LEU A 360 2.90 -17.46 1.01
N ASN A 361 2.24 -17.98 2.04
CA ASN A 361 1.81 -17.12 3.13
C ASN A 361 3.06 -16.63 3.87
N LEU A 362 3.75 -15.64 3.30
CA LEU A 362 4.97 -15.11 3.88
C LEU A 362 4.72 -14.56 5.27
N LYS A 363 3.47 -14.33 5.70
CA LYS A 363 3.13 -13.82 7.04
C LYS A 363 3.30 -14.84 8.16
N GLU A 364 3.43 -16.12 7.86
CA GLU A 364 3.61 -17.19 8.84
C GLU A 364 5.07 -17.63 8.90
N LEU A 365 5.90 -16.83 9.58
CA LEU A 365 7.07 -17.39 10.29
C LEU A 365 6.52 -18.28 11.42
N ASP A 366 7.29 -19.26 11.91
CA ASP A 366 6.82 -20.07 13.05
C ASP A 366 6.58 -19.15 14.25
N ASP A 367 5.32 -18.77 14.48
CA ASP A 367 4.90 -17.76 15.45
C ASP A 367 5.31 -18.13 16.89
N ARG A 368 5.68 -19.40 17.14
CA ARG A 368 6.13 -19.88 18.44
C ARG A 368 7.62 -19.65 18.70
N LEU A 369 8.42 -19.44 17.66
CA LEU A 369 9.89 -19.45 17.73
C LEU A 369 10.53 -18.11 17.40
N VAL A 370 9.75 -17.08 17.03
CA VAL A 370 10.28 -15.82 16.49
C VAL A 370 9.89 -14.64 17.38
N TYR A 371 10.87 -13.82 17.73
CA TYR A 371 10.68 -12.68 18.63
C TYR A 371 9.84 -11.56 17.99
N ARG A 372 9.17 -10.80 18.84
CA ARG A 372 8.20 -9.79 18.39
C ARG A 372 8.86 -8.68 17.56
N GLU A 373 10.03 -8.21 17.97
CA GLU A 373 10.78 -7.19 17.22
C GLU A 373 11.22 -7.70 15.84
N VAL A 374 11.63 -8.98 15.77
CA VAL A 374 12.00 -9.65 14.51
C VAL A 374 10.80 -9.74 13.57
N LYS A 375 9.61 -10.02 14.12
CA LYS A 375 8.34 -10.04 13.38
C LYS A 375 8.01 -8.67 12.75
N LEU A 376 8.23 -7.56 13.47
CA LEU A 376 8.00 -6.22 12.93
C LEU A 376 8.95 -5.91 11.75
N LYS A 377 10.25 -6.17 11.90
CA LYS A 377 11.23 -5.98 10.82
C LYS A 377 10.97 -6.89 9.62
N TYR A 378 10.43 -8.07 9.87
CA TYR A 378 9.98 -8.98 8.83
C TYR A 378 8.86 -8.34 7.97
N GLU A 379 7.91 -7.61 8.57
CA GLU A 379 6.82 -6.99 7.81
C GLU A 379 7.33 -5.94 6.81
N GLU A 380 8.43 -5.28 7.13
CA GLU A 380 9.09 -4.27 6.28
C GLU A 380 10.05 -4.87 5.25
N SER A 381 10.35 -6.17 5.35
CA SER A 381 11.40 -6.81 4.54
C SER A 381 10.99 -7.06 3.09
N LYS A 382 11.97 -6.92 2.19
CA LYS A 382 11.79 -7.14 0.74
C LYS A 382 11.89 -8.62 0.38
N ALA A 383 11.31 -9.03 -0.74
CA ALA A 383 11.30 -10.43 -1.20
C ALA A 383 12.23 -10.64 -2.40
N GLU A 384 13.17 -11.57 -2.27
CA GLU A 384 13.96 -12.11 -3.38
C GLU A 384 13.44 -13.49 -3.76
N VAL A 385 12.94 -13.60 -4.99
CA VAL A 385 12.22 -14.77 -5.49
C VAL A 385 12.98 -15.35 -6.68
N ASN A 386 13.55 -16.54 -6.50
CA ASN A 386 14.25 -17.27 -7.54
C ASN A 386 13.48 -18.52 -7.97
N LEU A 387 12.88 -18.44 -9.16
CA LEU A 387 12.04 -19.46 -9.79
C LEU A 387 12.61 -19.89 -11.15
N GLN A 388 13.90 -19.68 -11.41
CA GLN A 388 14.53 -20.03 -12.68
C GLN A 388 14.53 -21.53 -12.97
N HIS A 389 14.67 -21.91 -14.26
CA HIS A 389 14.73 -23.30 -14.70
C HIS A 389 13.52 -24.14 -14.24
N ASN A 390 12.32 -23.58 -14.37
CA ASN A 390 11.08 -24.29 -14.11
C ASN A 390 10.24 -24.35 -15.40
N SER A 391 8.97 -24.73 -15.30
CA SER A 391 8.03 -24.80 -16.41
C SER A 391 6.84 -23.85 -16.20
N ILE A 392 7.08 -22.71 -15.54
CA ILE A 392 6.04 -21.74 -15.21
C ILE A 392 5.53 -21.10 -16.50
N SER A 393 4.22 -21.16 -16.73
CA SER A 393 3.60 -20.69 -17.98
C SER A 393 2.99 -19.29 -17.91
N ARG A 394 2.72 -18.77 -16.70
CA ARG A 394 2.11 -17.45 -16.48
C ARG A 394 2.67 -16.78 -15.24
N LEU A 395 2.79 -15.46 -15.28
CA LEU A 395 3.00 -14.67 -14.06
C LEU A 395 1.69 -14.67 -13.25
N SER A 396 1.73 -15.05 -11.97
CA SER A 396 0.53 -15.28 -11.15
C SER A 396 0.41 -14.26 -10.01
N ALA A 397 -0.83 -13.99 -9.59
CA ALA A 397 -1.10 -13.11 -8.46
C ALA A 397 -0.75 -13.84 -7.15
N VAL A 398 0.35 -13.46 -6.52
CA VAL A 398 0.83 -14.01 -5.24
C VAL A 398 0.88 -12.94 -4.16
N SER A 399 0.74 -13.35 -2.90
CA SER A 399 0.63 -12.44 -1.75
C SER A 399 1.85 -11.53 -1.54
N TYR A 400 3.02 -11.95 -2.03
CA TYR A 400 4.28 -11.24 -1.85
C TYR A 400 4.67 -10.30 -2.99
N LEU A 401 3.84 -10.13 -4.03
CA LEU A 401 4.14 -9.28 -5.19
C LEU A 401 4.59 -7.86 -4.81
N GLY A 402 3.88 -7.23 -3.87
CA GLY A 402 4.17 -5.86 -3.42
C GLY A 402 5.47 -5.69 -2.65
N LYS A 403 6.15 -6.79 -2.29
CA LYS A 403 7.42 -6.78 -1.55
C LYS A 403 8.62 -7.16 -2.41
N ILE A 404 8.42 -7.58 -3.67
CA ILE A 404 9.49 -8.09 -4.53
C ILE A 404 10.58 -7.05 -4.75
N SER A 405 11.83 -7.41 -4.45
CA SER A 405 13.03 -6.69 -4.84
C SER A 405 13.81 -7.39 -5.96
N LEU A 406 13.70 -8.73 -6.04
CA LEU A 406 14.27 -9.53 -7.11
C LEU A 406 13.29 -10.62 -7.50
N LEU A 407 12.99 -10.75 -8.80
CA LEU A 407 12.18 -11.81 -9.36
C LEU A 407 12.93 -12.45 -10.54
N ASN A 408 13.48 -13.64 -10.32
CA ASN A 408 14.14 -14.41 -11.36
C ASN A 408 13.18 -15.51 -11.88
N LEU A 409 12.66 -15.29 -13.09
CA LEU A 409 11.82 -16.20 -13.86
C LEU A 409 12.52 -16.64 -15.15
N SER A 410 13.85 -16.55 -15.20
CA SER A 410 14.63 -16.98 -16.35
C SER A 410 14.47 -18.48 -16.64
N PHE A 411 14.61 -18.87 -17.91
CA PHE A 411 14.52 -20.27 -18.33
C PHE A 411 13.21 -20.95 -17.87
N ASN A 412 12.08 -20.30 -18.14
CA ASN A 412 10.73 -20.82 -17.91
C ASN A 412 9.96 -20.90 -19.25
N ASN A 413 8.66 -21.18 -19.17
CA ASN A 413 7.78 -21.32 -20.33
C ASN A 413 6.68 -20.24 -20.33
N LEU A 414 6.98 -19.03 -19.85
CA LEU A 414 6.00 -17.94 -19.77
C LEU A 414 5.40 -17.68 -21.16
N LYS A 415 4.08 -17.64 -21.25
CA LYS A 415 3.33 -17.36 -22.49
C LYS A 415 2.88 -15.91 -22.55
N ASP A 416 2.39 -15.42 -21.43
CA ASP A 416 1.81 -14.10 -21.25
C ASP A 416 2.15 -13.53 -19.87
N ILE A 417 2.11 -12.19 -19.79
CA ILE A 417 2.30 -11.42 -18.56
C ILE A 417 1.11 -10.49 -18.41
N ASP A 418 0.36 -10.67 -17.33
CA ASP A 418 -0.79 -9.82 -16.98
C ASP A 418 -0.29 -8.41 -16.57
N PRO A 419 -0.74 -7.34 -17.26
CA PRO A 419 -0.43 -5.95 -16.92
C PRO A 419 -0.75 -5.59 -15.46
N ASP A 420 -1.87 -6.09 -14.91
CA ASP A 420 -2.32 -5.74 -13.56
C ASP A 420 -1.39 -6.30 -12.47
N ILE A 421 -0.68 -7.40 -12.77
CA ILE A 421 0.33 -7.96 -11.88
C ILE A 421 1.59 -7.10 -11.87
N LEU A 422 2.03 -6.59 -13.02
CA LEU A 422 3.19 -5.71 -13.13
C LEU A 422 3.00 -4.37 -12.39
N LEU A 423 1.75 -3.90 -12.28
CA LEU A 423 1.42 -2.70 -11.50
C LEU A 423 1.59 -2.92 -9.99
N LYS A 424 1.50 -4.17 -9.51
CA LYS A 424 1.69 -4.51 -8.09
C LYS A 424 3.15 -4.70 -7.69
N ILE A 425 4.06 -4.92 -8.65
CA ILE A 425 5.49 -5.11 -8.38
C ILE A 425 6.17 -3.74 -8.20
N PRO A 426 6.99 -3.54 -7.14
CA PRO A 426 7.74 -2.30 -6.94
C PRO A 426 8.62 -1.93 -8.14
N LYS A 427 8.63 -0.66 -8.54
CA LYS A 427 9.34 -0.21 -9.78
C LYS A 427 10.87 -0.32 -9.73
N ASN A 428 11.43 -0.38 -8.52
CA ASN A 428 12.86 -0.63 -8.29
C ASN A 428 13.22 -2.13 -8.20
N ALA A 429 12.26 -3.03 -8.45
CA ALA A 429 12.53 -4.47 -8.46
C ALA A 429 13.39 -4.87 -9.68
N VAL A 430 14.29 -5.82 -9.46
CA VAL A 430 15.07 -6.47 -10.52
C VAL A 430 14.31 -7.68 -11.03
N ILE A 431 14.02 -7.75 -12.32
CA ILE A 431 13.19 -8.80 -12.94
C ILE A 431 13.99 -9.48 -14.05
N ASP A 432 14.21 -10.79 -13.95
CA ASP A 432 14.86 -11.58 -15.00
C ASP A 432 13.85 -12.49 -15.70
N LEU A 433 13.58 -12.21 -16.97
CA LEU A 433 12.66 -12.94 -17.86
C LEU A 433 13.41 -13.63 -19.01
N ARG A 434 14.75 -13.67 -18.98
CA ARG A 434 15.51 -14.19 -20.11
C ARG A 434 15.14 -15.63 -20.45
N SER A 435 15.26 -15.97 -21.73
CA SER A 435 15.02 -17.34 -22.21
C SER A 435 13.64 -17.89 -21.82
N ASN A 436 12.58 -17.10 -22.04
CA ASN A 436 11.19 -17.57 -22.02
C ASN A 436 10.69 -17.68 -23.47
N PRO A 437 10.92 -18.82 -24.16
CA PRO A 437 10.72 -18.92 -25.61
C PRO A 437 9.25 -18.85 -26.05
N MET A 438 8.32 -19.05 -25.12
CA MET A 438 6.88 -18.96 -25.38
C MET A 438 6.33 -17.54 -25.20
N LEU A 439 7.12 -16.61 -24.66
CA LEU A 439 6.68 -15.26 -24.36
C LEU A 439 6.78 -14.42 -25.63
N ARG A 440 5.66 -14.29 -26.32
CA ARG A 440 5.59 -13.60 -27.62
C ARG A 440 5.24 -12.12 -27.52
N LYS A 441 4.62 -11.67 -26.43
CA LYS A 441 4.23 -10.26 -26.28
C LYS A 441 4.72 -9.71 -24.94
N LEU A 442 5.08 -8.44 -24.93
CA LEU A 442 5.41 -7.70 -23.71
C LEU A 442 4.39 -6.58 -23.48
N PRO A 443 3.72 -6.54 -22.32
CA PRO A 443 2.82 -5.44 -21.99
C PRO A 443 3.62 -4.14 -21.79
N LYS A 444 3.05 -3.00 -22.17
CA LYS A 444 3.70 -1.68 -22.08
C LYS A 444 4.10 -1.30 -20.64
N GLU A 445 3.42 -1.86 -19.64
CA GLU A 445 3.69 -1.67 -18.22
C GLU A 445 5.11 -2.11 -17.84
N ILE A 446 5.74 -3.02 -18.61
CA ILE A 446 7.14 -3.39 -18.40
C ILE A 446 8.09 -2.19 -18.61
N ALA A 447 7.71 -1.22 -19.45
CA ALA A 447 8.48 -0.02 -19.71
C ALA A 447 8.49 0.96 -18.51
N SER A 448 7.60 0.76 -17.53
CA SER A 448 7.58 1.57 -16.30
C SER A 448 8.71 1.21 -15.32
N PHE A 449 9.39 0.09 -15.55
CA PHE A 449 10.61 -0.28 -14.81
C PHE A 449 11.83 0.32 -15.51
N GLU A 450 12.87 0.61 -14.73
CA GLU A 450 14.16 0.96 -15.32
C GLU A 450 14.66 -0.19 -16.21
N SER A 451 15.01 0.13 -17.45
CA SER A 451 15.45 -0.85 -18.45
C SER A 451 16.69 -1.65 -18.03
N SER A 452 17.44 -1.14 -17.06
CA SER A 452 18.62 -1.78 -16.49
C SER A 452 18.29 -2.83 -15.40
N ASN A 453 17.08 -2.80 -14.84
CA ASN A 453 16.60 -3.72 -13.81
C ASN A 453 15.82 -4.89 -14.38
N VAL A 454 15.38 -4.81 -15.64
CA VAL A 454 14.66 -5.89 -16.31
C VAL A 454 15.57 -6.57 -17.31
N ASN A 455 15.63 -7.91 -17.33
CA ASN A 455 16.35 -8.66 -18.36
C ASN A 455 15.36 -9.45 -19.23
N ILE A 456 15.31 -9.14 -20.52
CA ILE A 456 14.47 -9.81 -21.53
C ILE A 456 15.33 -10.47 -22.61
N SER A 457 16.56 -10.84 -22.29
CA SER A 457 17.49 -11.44 -23.26
C SER A 457 16.94 -12.76 -23.82
N PHE A 458 17.25 -13.03 -25.09
CA PHE A 458 16.83 -14.25 -25.79
C PHE A 458 15.31 -14.42 -25.91
N LEU A 459 14.55 -13.31 -26.02
CA LEU A 459 13.12 -13.33 -26.35
C LEU A 459 12.89 -13.11 -27.85
N LYS A 460 11.83 -13.74 -28.37
CA LYS A 460 11.34 -13.58 -29.75
C LYS A 460 9.88 -13.13 -29.73
N LEU A 461 9.68 -11.83 -29.92
CA LEU A 461 8.41 -11.14 -29.73
C LEU A 461 7.65 -10.99 -31.06
N ASP A 462 6.34 -11.12 -31.04
CA ASP A 462 5.46 -10.88 -32.19
C ASP A 462 5.12 -9.38 -32.23
N CYS A 463 5.93 -8.61 -32.94
CA CYS A 463 5.82 -7.16 -32.96
C CYS A 463 4.83 -6.73 -34.04
N THR A 464 3.68 -6.19 -33.62
CA THR A 464 2.59 -5.77 -34.52
C THR A 464 2.25 -4.29 -34.33
N CYS A 465 1.39 -3.75 -35.20
CA CYS A 465 0.85 -2.39 -35.05
C CYS A 465 -0.19 -2.26 -33.93
N GLU A 466 -0.81 -3.36 -33.49
CA GLU A 466 -1.92 -3.35 -32.51
C GLU A 466 -1.44 -3.07 -31.09
N ASP A 467 -0.27 -3.60 -30.72
CA ASP A 467 0.26 -3.52 -29.36
C ASP A 467 1.15 -2.27 -29.13
N GLU A 468 1.31 -1.42 -30.16
CA GLU A 468 2.11 -0.19 -30.16
C GLU A 468 3.55 -0.33 -29.61
N MET A 469 4.12 -1.55 -29.60
CA MET A 469 5.46 -1.82 -29.05
C MET A 469 6.56 -0.98 -29.69
N TYR A 470 6.39 -0.59 -30.96
CA TYR A 470 7.32 0.28 -31.69
C TYR A 470 7.46 1.69 -31.09
N THR A 471 6.55 2.11 -30.21
CA THR A 471 6.57 3.46 -29.60
C THR A 471 7.50 3.55 -28.39
N TRP A 472 7.83 2.42 -27.76
CA TRP A 472 8.56 2.43 -26.48
C TRP A 472 9.71 1.40 -26.43
N LEU A 473 9.55 0.21 -27.02
CA LEU A 473 10.49 -0.90 -26.87
C LEU A 473 11.90 -0.58 -27.41
N PRO A 474 12.07 0.04 -28.60
CA PRO A 474 13.38 0.37 -29.14
C PRO A 474 14.21 1.26 -28.21
N ASP A 475 13.60 2.35 -27.75
CA ASP A 475 14.25 3.35 -26.91
C ASP A 475 14.53 2.78 -25.50
N TRP A 476 13.59 1.98 -24.99
CA TRP A 476 13.74 1.31 -23.70
C TRP A 476 14.89 0.29 -23.71
N ILE A 477 15.04 -0.51 -24.77
CA ILE A 477 16.18 -1.43 -24.93
C ILE A 477 17.50 -0.64 -25.03
N LYS A 478 17.55 0.41 -25.85
CA LYS A 478 18.77 1.23 -26.02
C LYS A 478 19.21 1.89 -24.72
N ALA A 479 18.26 2.31 -23.88
CA ALA A 479 18.54 2.91 -22.58
C ALA A 479 19.19 1.93 -21.57
N SER A 480 19.13 0.61 -21.80
CA SER A 480 19.65 -0.40 -20.85
C SER A 480 21.18 -0.53 -20.82
N GLY A 481 21.88 0.05 -21.81
CA GLY A 481 23.34 -0.06 -21.98
C GLY A 481 23.79 -1.34 -22.72
N THR A 482 25.03 -1.35 -23.21
CA THR A 482 25.58 -2.29 -24.22
C THR A 482 25.68 -3.77 -23.79
N HIS A 483 25.30 -4.14 -22.56
CA HIS A 483 25.51 -5.50 -22.03
C HIS A 483 24.29 -6.15 -21.36
N LYS A 484 23.12 -5.51 -21.31
CA LYS A 484 21.99 -6.00 -20.50
C LYS A 484 20.85 -6.68 -21.28
N GLN A 485 20.67 -6.35 -22.56
CA GLN A 485 19.62 -6.94 -23.41
C GLN A 485 20.27 -7.56 -24.65
N ILE A 486 20.48 -8.87 -24.62
CA ILE A 486 21.17 -9.61 -25.69
C ILE A 486 20.14 -10.44 -26.46
N ASP A 487 20.21 -10.43 -27.79
CA ASP A 487 19.39 -11.28 -28.67
C ASP A 487 17.89 -11.17 -28.44
N VAL A 488 17.39 -9.93 -28.41
CA VAL A 488 15.95 -9.62 -28.36
C VAL A 488 15.47 -9.34 -29.78
N PHE A 489 14.62 -10.21 -30.32
CA PHE A 489 14.14 -10.12 -31.69
C PHE A 489 12.63 -9.91 -31.74
N CYS A 490 12.20 -9.14 -32.74
CA CYS A 490 10.83 -9.06 -33.22
C CYS A 490 10.68 -9.97 -34.46
N LEU A 491 9.68 -10.84 -34.43
CA LEU A 491 9.23 -11.61 -35.58
C LEU A 491 8.30 -10.76 -36.43
N ILE A 492 8.72 -10.45 -37.66
CA ILE A 492 7.96 -9.70 -38.66
C ILE A 492 8.02 -10.53 -39.93
N ASP A 493 6.89 -11.04 -40.41
CA ASP A 493 6.81 -11.87 -41.64
C ASP A 493 7.84 -13.01 -41.70
N GLU A 494 8.00 -13.74 -40.59
CA GLU A 494 8.98 -14.83 -40.38
C GLU A 494 10.47 -14.40 -40.32
N GLU A 495 10.78 -13.11 -40.43
CA GLU A 495 12.12 -12.56 -40.23
C GLU A 495 12.37 -12.16 -38.76
N ASN A 496 13.57 -12.45 -38.24
CA ASN A 496 13.99 -11.98 -36.92
C ASN A 496 14.67 -10.61 -37.07
N VAL A 497 13.97 -9.55 -36.71
CA VAL A 497 14.50 -8.18 -36.70
C VAL A 497 14.91 -7.81 -35.27
N PRO A 498 16.08 -7.21 -35.03
CA PRO A 498 16.43 -6.74 -33.69
C PRO A 498 15.35 -5.80 -33.12
N ALA A 499 14.89 -6.06 -31.90
CA ALA A 499 13.83 -5.27 -31.27
C ALA A 499 14.23 -3.80 -31.00
N SER A 500 15.53 -3.50 -31.00
CA SER A 500 16.07 -2.13 -30.95
C SER A 500 15.83 -1.32 -32.23
N ASP A 501 15.49 -1.99 -33.33
CA ASP A 501 15.49 -1.43 -34.68
C ASP A 501 14.09 -1.37 -35.30
N ILE A 502 13.05 -1.77 -34.56
CA ILE A 502 11.66 -1.68 -35.02
C ILE A 502 11.20 -0.22 -35.10
N SER A 503 10.36 0.08 -36.09
CA SER A 503 9.75 1.38 -36.30
C SER A 503 8.37 1.23 -36.95
N LYS A 504 7.57 2.29 -36.93
CA LYS A 504 6.24 2.32 -37.56
C LYS A 504 6.30 1.97 -39.05
N GLU A 505 7.34 2.44 -39.74
CA GLU A 505 7.57 2.21 -41.17
C GLU A 505 7.95 0.76 -41.44
N ARG A 506 8.82 0.18 -40.60
CA ARG A 506 9.29 -1.20 -40.73
C ARG A 506 8.19 -2.24 -40.46
N LEU A 507 7.20 -1.88 -39.66
CA LEU A 507 6.00 -2.67 -39.41
C LEU A 507 4.87 -2.44 -40.43
N GLY A 508 5.01 -1.48 -41.36
CA GLY A 508 3.99 -1.22 -42.37
C GLY A 508 2.66 -0.65 -41.84
N CYS A 509 2.66 0.02 -40.68
CA CYS A 509 1.43 0.51 -40.05
C CYS A 509 0.81 1.71 -40.82
N THR A 510 -0.20 1.47 -41.65
CA THR A 510 -0.95 2.51 -42.38
C THR A 510 -2.23 2.94 -41.66
N ASN A 511 -2.44 4.26 -41.48
CA ASN A 511 -3.69 4.81 -40.89
C ASN A 511 -4.79 4.96 -41.97
N PHE A 512 -5.88 4.21 -41.87
CA PHE A 512 -7.03 4.27 -42.81
C PHE A 512 -7.98 5.48 -42.63
N MET A 513 -7.77 6.32 -41.62
CA MET A 513 -8.63 7.48 -41.31
C MET A 513 -8.88 8.50 -42.46
N PRO A 514 -7.94 8.79 -43.38
CA PRO A 514 -8.17 9.76 -44.46
C PRO A 514 -9.26 9.34 -45.46
N LEU A 515 -9.50 8.03 -45.61
CA LEU A 515 -10.43 7.48 -46.59
C LEU A 515 -11.91 7.68 -46.17
N TYR A 516 -12.19 7.62 -44.88
CA TYR A 516 -13.54 7.81 -44.35
C TYR A 516 -14.00 9.27 -44.39
N ILE A 517 -13.08 10.21 -44.14
CA ILE A 517 -13.37 11.65 -44.17
C ILE A 517 -13.73 12.09 -45.60
N THR A 518 -13.00 11.61 -46.60
CA THR A 518 -13.24 11.96 -48.01
C THR A 518 -14.59 11.44 -48.52
N ALA A 519 -14.99 10.22 -48.14
CA ALA A 519 -16.30 9.66 -48.49
C ALA A 519 -17.47 10.46 -47.86
N ALA A 520 -17.35 10.87 -46.59
CA ALA A 520 -18.40 11.63 -45.90
C ALA A 520 -18.65 13.01 -46.53
N VAL A 521 -17.58 13.72 -46.93
CA VAL A 521 -17.67 15.03 -47.59
C VAL A 521 -18.39 14.91 -48.94
N PHE A 522 -18.11 13.87 -49.72
CA PHE A 522 -18.76 13.65 -51.01
C PHE A 522 -20.27 13.42 -50.90
N VAL A 523 -20.71 12.65 -49.89
CA VAL A 523 -22.14 12.39 -49.63
C VAL A 523 -22.88 13.68 -49.24
N ILE A 524 -22.27 14.53 -48.41
CA ILE A 524 -22.87 15.81 -48.00
C ILE A 524 -23.07 16.74 -49.21
N LEU A 525 -22.07 16.81 -50.10
CA LEU A 525 -22.16 17.64 -51.32
C LEU A 525 -23.27 17.17 -52.27
N LEU A 526 -23.45 15.85 -52.41
CA LEU A 526 -24.55 15.27 -53.20
C LEU A 526 -25.93 15.65 -52.65
N ILE A 527 -26.11 15.57 -51.33
CA ILE A 527 -27.39 15.92 -50.67
C ILE A 527 -27.73 17.39 -50.90
N LEU A 528 -26.76 18.29 -50.74
CA LEU A 528 -26.94 19.72 -50.98
C LEU A 528 -27.28 20.03 -52.45
N GLY A 529 -26.68 19.30 -53.40
CA GLY A 529 -27.01 19.41 -54.83
C GLY A 529 -28.45 19.00 -55.16
N VAL A 530 -28.96 17.93 -54.56
CA VAL A 530 -30.35 17.47 -54.79
C VAL A 530 -31.37 18.47 -54.22
N LEU A 531 -31.12 19.00 -53.02
CA LEU A 531 -32.02 19.95 -52.35
C LEU A 531 -32.18 21.27 -53.13
N THR A 532 -31.09 21.78 -53.73
CA THR A 532 -31.15 23.01 -54.54
C THR A 532 -31.96 22.85 -55.84
N ILE A 533 -31.94 21.65 -56.45
CA ILE A 533 -32.75 21.35 -57.64
C ILE A 533 -34.24 21.25 -57.28
N TYR A 534 -34.58 20.56 -56.20
CA TYR A 534 -35.97 20.31 -55.79
C TYR A 534 -36.70 21.60 -55.37
N CYS A 535 -36.03 22.48 -54.61
CA CYS A 535 -36.62 23.71 -54.06
C CYS A 535 -36.38 24.97 -54.91
N ARG A 536 -36.04 24.81 -56.21
CA ARG A 536 -35.54 25.94 -57.04
C ARG A 536 -36.51 27.12 -57.15
N TYR A 537 -37.82 26.86 -57.19
CA TYR A 537 -38.83 27.91 -57.37
C TYR A 537 -39.15 28.62 -56.05
N GLU A 538 -39.18 27.87 -54.95
CA GLU A 538 -39.34 28.37 -53.59
C GLU A 538 -38.17 29.27 -53.21
N LEU A 539 -36.94 28.83 -53.48
CA LEU A 539 -35.72 29.63 -53.31
C LEU A 539 -35.75 30.89 -54.16
N TYR A 540 -36.16 30.80 -55.43
CA TYR A 540 -36.30 31.96 -56.31
C TYR A 540 -37.28 33.00 -55.76
N ILE A 541 -38.48 32.59 -55.31
CA ILE A 541 -39.49 33.50 -54.76
C ILE A 541 -39.01 34.11 -53.43
N PHE A 542 -38.39 33.31 -52.57
CA PHE A 542 -37.84 33.76 -51.29
C PHE A 542 -36.74 34.82 -51.50
N CYS A 543 -35.77 34.57 -52.39
CA CYS A 543 -34.73 35.53 -52.73
C CYS A 543 -35.32 36.80 -53.39
N ARG A 544 -36.25 36.65 -54.34
CA ARG A 544 -36.91 37.77 -55.03
C ARG A 544 -37.64 38.69 -54.04
N ASN A 545 -38.39 38.12 -53.08
CA ASN A 545 -39.12 38.91 -52.09
C ASN A 545 -38.19 39.66 -51.13
N ARG A 546 -37.00 39.12 -50.83
CA ARG A 546 -36.01 39.73 -49.94
C ARG A 546 -35.21 40.86 -50.60
N CYS A 547 -35.11 40.88 -51.93
CA CYS A 547 -34.40 41.92 -52.70
C CYS A 547 -35.27 43.15 -53.09
N ARG A 548 -36.46 43.33 -52.48
CA ARG A 548 -37.40 44.40 -52.82
C ARG A 548 -36.91 45.77 -52.31
N LYS A 549 -36.13 46.50 -53.12
CA LYS A 549 -35.84 47.93 -52.94
C LYS A 549 -36.82 48.78 -53.75
N ASP A 550 -37.12 49.98 -53.26
CA ASP A 550 -38.15 50.93 -53.74
C ASP A 550 -38.40 50.90 -55.25
N ILE A 551 -39.65 50.64 -55.62
CA ILE A 551 -40.04 50.42 -57.01
C ILE A 551 -40.53 51.75 -57.60
N SER A 552 -39.87 52.12 -58.70
CA SER A 552 -40.31 52.99 -59.81
C SER A 552 -41.84 53.17 -59.97
N ASN A 553 -42.29 54.42 -60.06
CA ASN A 553 -43.65 54.84 -60.44
C ASN A 553 -44.01 54.44 -61.89
N LYS A 554 -44.07 53.15 -62.20
CA LYS A 554 -44.65 52.68 -63.46
C LYS A 554 -46.16 52.80 -63.38
N MET A 555 -46.74 53.74 -64.14
CA MET A 555 -48.18 53.84 -64.32
C MET A 555 -48.69 52.61 -65.07
N HIS A 556 -49.49 51.79 -64.39
CA HIS A 556 -50.22 50.68 -64.99
C HIS A 556 -51.64 51.17 -65.30
N LYS A 557 -52.20 50.73 -66.44
CA LYS A 557 -53.56 51.12 -66.83
C LYS A 557 -54.61 50.53 -65.88
N TYR A 558 -54.33 49.33 -65.37
CA TYR A 558 -55.17 48.63 -64.40
C TYR A 558 -54.36 48.31 -63.14
N HIS A 559 -54.97 48.47 -61.96
CA HIS A 559 -54.34 48.05 -60.71
C HIS A 559 -54.40 46.53 -60.54
N LEU A 560 -55.51 45.92 -60.97
CA LEU A 560 -55.75 44.49 -60.85
C LEU A 560 -56.29 43.88 -62.14
N TYR A 561 -55.79 42.69 -62.46
CA TYR A 561 -56.43 41.73 -63.36
C TYR A 561 -57.02 40.59 -62.54
N ILE A 562 -58.29 40.25 -62.77
CA ILE A 562 -58.97 39.15 -62.06
C ILE A 562 -59.10 37.94 -62.98
N ALA A 563 -58.41 36.86 -62.63
CA ALA A 563 -58.44 35.56 -63.29
C ALA A 563 -59.31 34.59 -62.47
N TYR A 564 -60.34 34.03 -63.09
CA TYR A 564 -61.28 33.10 -62.47
C TYR A 564 -61.95 32.22 -63.54
N ASP A 565 -62.56 31.12 -63.11
CA ASP A 565 -63.31 30.24 -63.99
C ASP A 565 -64.69 30.84 -64.28
N ASP A 566 -64.90 31.28 -65.52
CA ASP A 566 -66.15 31.90 -65.97
C ASP A 566 -67.31 30.90 -66.13
N LYS A 567 -67.05 29.60 -65.98
CA LYS A 567 -68.08 28.55 -65.97
C LYS A 567 -68.68 28.33 -64.58
N ASP A 568 -67.99 28.74 -63.52
CA ASP A 568 -68.54 28.69 -62.16
C ASP A 568 -69.52 29.86 -61.98
N ALA A 569 -70.81 29.58 -62.19
CA ALA A 569 -71.85 30.60 -62.10
C ALA A 569 -71.89 31.30 -60.72
N ILE A 570 -71.64 30.57 -59.63
CA ILE A 570 -71.71 31.11 -58.26
C ILE A 570 -70.55 32.07 -58.04
N LEU A 571 -69.33 31.65 -58.40
CA LEU A 571 -68.15 32.49 -58.29
C LEU A 571 -68.24 33.71 -59.22
N THR A 572 -68.72 33.51 -60.44
CA THR A 572 -68.91 34.58 -61.44
C THR A 572 -69.84 35.66 -60.94
N THR A 573 -71.03 35.29 -60.44
CA THR A 573 -72.00 36.23 -59.87
C THR A 573 -71.39 36.98 -58.69
N TRP A 574 -70.72 36.30 -57.76
CA TRP A 574 -70.09 36.94 -56.61
C TRP A 574 -68.96 37.91 -57.01
N ILE A 575 -68.16 37.57 -58.02
CA ILE A 575 -67.08 38.44 -58.51
C ILE A 575 -67.66 39.72 -59.13
N ILE A 576 -68.67 39.58 -59.99
CA ILE A 576 -69.27 40.69 -60.73
C ILE A 576 -70.08 41.60 -59.81
N GLU A 577 -70.88 41.04 -58.90
CA GLU A 577 -71.81 41.83 -58.08
C GLU A 577 -71.19 42.34 -56.77
N LYS A 578 -70.19 41.64 -56.23
CA LYS A 578 -69.63 41.96 -54.90
C LYS A 578 -68.14 42.27 -54.92
N PHE A 579 -67.31 41.42 -55.51
CA PHE A 579 -65.84 41.56 -55.42
C PHE A 579 -65.31 42.77 -56.18
N CYS A 580 -65.55 42.84 -57.49
CA CYS A 580 -65.07 43.96 -58.33
C CYS A 580 -65.67 45.31 -57.90
N PRO A 581 -66.99 45.45 -57.67
CA PRO A 581 -67.57 46.71 -57.24
C PRO A 581 -67.06 47.19 -55.87
N SER A 582 -66.64 46.28 -54.99
CA SER A 582 -66.06 46.65 -53.69
C SER A 582 -64.62 47.16 -53.82
N LEU A 583 -63.85 46.66 -54.78
CA LEU A 583 -62.51 47.17 -55.09
C LEU A 583 -62.59 48.52 -55.83
N GLU A 584 -63.50 48.64 -56.79
CA GLU A 584 -63.72 49.87 -57.56
C GLU A 584 -64.20 51.01 -56.67
N ARG A 585 -65.10 50.76 -55.71
CA ARG A 585 -65.50 51.74 -54.66
C ARG A 585 -64.34 52.23 -53.80
N ARG A 586 -63.23 51.48 -53.74
CA ARG A 586 -61.99 51.86 -53.02
C ARG A 586 -60.95 52.51 -53.93
N GLY A 587 -61.32 52.88 -55.16
CA GLY A 587 -60.47 53.57 -56.13
C GLY A 587 -59.61 52.65 -57.00
N TYR A 588 -59.75 51.32 -56.89
CA TYR A 588 -58.99 50.40 -57.74
C TYR A 588 -59.62 50.24 -59.12
N VAL A 589 -58.89 50.63 -60.17
CA VAL A 589 -59.18 50.22 -61.56
C VAL A 589 -58.93 48.72 -61.74
N VAL A 590 -60.01 47.95 -61.93
CA VAL A 590 -59.99 46.49 -62.11
C VAL A 590 -60.30 46.12 -63.57
N PHE A 591 -59.55 45.18 -64.12
CA PHE A 591 -59.87 44.52 -65.39
C PHE A 591 -60.44 43.12 -65.13
N LEU A 592 -61.67 42.89 -65.58
CA LEU A 592 -62.38 41.62 -65.52
C LEU A 592 -62.62 41.09 -66.94
N PRO A 593 -62.02 39.95 -67.35
CA PRO A 593 -62.07 39.50 -68.75
C PRO A 593 -63.48 39.31 -69.32
N SER A 594 -64.39 38.73 -68.55
CA SER A 594 -65.79 38.51 -68.97
C SER A 594 -66.59 39.80 -69.20
N ARG A 595 -66.14 40.92 -68.64
CA ARG A 595 -66.81 42.24 -68.69
C ARG A 595 -66.12 43.22 -69.62
N ASP A 596 -64.79 43.25 -69.60
CA ASP A 596 -63.99 44.37 -70.14
C ASP A 596 -63.31 44.03 -71.48
N THR A 597 -63.42 42.78 -71.96
CA THR A 597 -62.90 42.38 -73.28
C THR A 597 -63.78 42.92 -74.42
N ARG A 598 -63.15 43.32 -75.53
CA ARG A 598 -63.86 43.85 -76.70
C ARG A 598 -64.49 42.71 -77.51
N PRO A 599 -65.79 42.77 -77.86
CA PRO A 599 -66.41 41.77 -78.72
C PRO A 599 -65.70 41.69 -80.08
N GLY A 600 -65.36 40.47 -80.52
CA GLY A 600 -64.75 40.21 -81.83
C GLY A 600 -63.21 40.30 -81.90
N ALA A 601 -62.51 40.71 -80.84
CA ALA A 601 -61.05 40.70 -80.79
C ALA A 601 -60.47 39.31 -80.44
N PRO A 602 -59.22 38.96 -80.86
CA PRO A 602 -58.58 37.70 -80.46
C PRO A 602 -58.42 37.61 -78.93
N LYS A 603 -59.13 36.66 -78.29
CA LYS A 603 -59.20 36.52 -76.82
C LYS A 603 -57.81 36.44 -76.16
N GLU A 604 -56.90 35.67 -76.75
CA GLU A 604 -55.55 35.47 -76.21
C GLU A 604 -54.70 36.75 -76.18
N GLU A 605 -54.73 37.53 -77.26
CA GLU A 605 -53.94 38.77 -77.39
C GLU A 605 -54.44 39.85 -76.43
N GLU A 606 -55.76 39.98 -76.29
CA GLU A 606 -56.38 40.90 -75.33
C GLU A 606 -56.09 40.50 -73.89
N ILE A 607 -56.15 39.19 -73.55
CA ILE A 607 -55.80 38.68 -72.22
C ILE A 607 -54.34 38.98 -71.89
N ARG A 608 -53.39 38.64 -72.77
CA ARG A 608 -51.96 38.92 -72.56
C ARG A 608 -51.70 40.42 -72.44
N GLY A 609 -52.34 41.22 -73.28
CA GLY A 609 -52.25 42.69 -73.26
C GLY A 609 -52.84 43.32 -72.00
N ALA A 610 -53.96 42.81 -71.49
CA ALA A 610 -54.58 43.27 -70.25
C ALA A 610 -53.72 42.93 -69.02
N ILE A 611 -53.18 41.70 -68.94
CA ILE A 611 -52.28 41.28 -67.87
C ILE A 611 -50.98 42.11 -67.90
N LYS A 612 -50.43 42.39 -69.09
CA LYS A 612 -49.24 43.25 -69.22
C LYS A 612 -49.49 44.67 -68.72
N ARG A 613 -50.69 45.22 -68.94
CA ARG A 613 -51.11 46.56 -68.48
C ARG A 613 -51.58 46.60 -67.03
N SER A 614 -51.64 45.46 -66.35
CA SER A 614 -52.08 45.34 -64.96
C SER A 614 -50.90 45.27 -63.98
N GLN A 615 -51.00 45.96 -62.84
CA GLN A 615 -49.95 45.96 -61.82
C GLN A 615 -49.92 44.63 -61.04
N ASN A 616 -51.09 44.14 -60.63
CA ASN A 616 -51.22 42.91 -59.87
C ASN A 616 -52.23 41.97 -60.54
N VAL A 617 -52.07 40.67 -60.32
CA VAL A 617 -52.98 39.65 -60.85
C VAL A 617 -53.52 38.82 -59.70
N VAL A 618 -54.83 38.66 -59.64
CA VAL A 618 -55.52 37.85 -58.64
C VAL A 618 -56.09 36.62 -59.32
N PHE A 619 -55.70 35.43 -58.85
CA PHE A 619 -56.24 34.16 -59.34
C PHE A 619 -57.17 33.55 -58.30
N PHE A 620 -58.41 33.29 -58.67
CA PHE A 620 -59.30 32.42 -57.91
C PHE A 620 -59.01 30.97 -58.27
N LEU A 621 -58.54 30.19 -57.30
CA LEU A 621 -58.13 28.81 -57.55
C LEU A 621 -59.34 27.88 -57.61
N THR A 622 -59.45 27.14 -58.72
CA THR A 622 -60.39 26.04 -58.92
C THR A 622 -59.63 24.71 -59.14
N ASP A 623 -60.28 23.56 -58.93
CA ASP A 623 -59.67 22.25 -59.14
C ASP A 623 -59.21 22.05 -60.60
N ASP A 624 -59.95 22.57 -61.57
CA ASP A 624 -59.62 22.49 -63.00
C ASP A 624 -58.42 23.36 -63.37
N PHE A 625 -58.26 24.54 -62.77
CA PHE A 625 -57.07 25.36 -62.96
C PHE A 625 -55.81 24.71 -62.37
N VAL A 626 -55.86 24.24 -61.12
CA VAL A 626 -54.68 23.67 -60.45
C VAL A 626 -54.24 22.32 -61.02
N SER A 627 -55.17 21.59 -61.65
CA SER A 627 -54.88 20.37 -62.42
C SER A 627 -54.47 20.65 -63.86
N GLY A 628 -54.46 21.91 -64.31
CA GLY A 628 -54.05 22.33 -65.64
C GLY A 628 -55.06 22.01 -66.75
N LYS A 629 -56.29 21.63 -66.39
CA LYS A 629 -57.38 21.34 -67.34
C LYS A 629 -58.00 22.60 -67.92
N ASP A 630 -57.97 23.71 -67.20
CA ASP A 630 -58.39 25.01 -67.72
C ASP A 630 -57.28 25.65 -68.56
N LEU A 631 -57.35 25.47 -69.88
CA LEU A 631 -56.36 26.00 -70.81
C LEU A 631 -56.29 27.53 -70.80
N TRP A 632 -57.40 28.24 -70.56
CA TRP A 632 -57.45 29.70 -70.61
C TRP A 632 -56.83 30.32 -69.37
N MET A 633 -57.21 29.85 -68.17
CA MET A 633 -56.55 30.29 -66.93
C MET A 633 -55.08 29.91 -66.91
N MET A 634 -54.67 28.82 -67.60
CA MET A 634 -53.27 28.47 -67.78
C MET A 634 -52.49 29.47 -68.64
N ILE A 635 -53.11 30.03 -69.68
CA ILE A 635 -52.51 31.11 -70.48
C ILE A 635 -52.38 32.38 -69.65
N GLU A 636 -53.42 32.74 -68.88
CA GLU A 636 -53.41 33.86 -67.95
C GLU A 636 -52.28 33.71 -66.92
N TYR A 637 -52.15 32.54 -66.30
CA TYR A 637 -51.11 32.24 -65.33
C TYR A 637 -49.70 32.30 -65.93
N ARG A 638 -49.47 31.72 -67.11
CA ARG A 638 -48.16 31.79 -67.78
C ARG A 638 -47.77 33.23 -68.09
N SER A 639 -48.73 34.04 -68.55
CA SER A 639 -48.52 35.48 -68.81
C SER A 639 -48.21 36.24 -67.53
N ALA A 640 -49.00 36.03 -66.47
CA ALA A 640 -48.80 36.64 -65.17
C ALA A 640 -47.46 36.24 -64.54
N TRP A 641 -47.07 34.96 -64.62
CA TRP A 641 -45.81 34.44 -64.11
C TRP A 641 -44.60 35.03 -64.82
N ASN A 642 -44.66 35.20 -66.14
CA ASN A 642 -43.59 35.86 -66.89
C ASN A 642 -43.44 37.32 -66.47
N ASN A 643 -44.55 38.07 -66.37
CA ASN A 643 -44.53 39.45 -65.90
C ASN A 643 -44.04 39.55 -64.44
N PHE A 644 -44.39 38.59 -63.59
CA PHE A 644 -43.93 38.51 -62.21
C PHE A 644 -42.41 38.28 -62.10
N LYS A 645 -41.84 37.46 -62.98
CA LYS A 645 -40.38 37.27 -63.05
C LYS A 645 -39.65 38.52 -63.57
N GLU A 646 -40.23 39.21 -64.55
CA GLU A 646 -39.62 40.39 -65.18
C GLU A 646 -39.68 41.65 -64.30
N ASP A 647 -40.76 41.83 -63.53
CA ASP A 647 -40.97 43.03 -62.72
C ASP A 647 -41.23 42.67 -61.26
N VAL A 648 -40.26 43.02 -60.38
CA VAL A 648 -40.31 42.74 -58.93
C VAL A 648 -41.50 43.38 -58.21
N SER A 649 -42.11 44.41 -58.82
CA SER A 649 -43.23 45.15 -58.23
C SER A 649 -44.57 44.44 -58.33
N ARG A 650 -44.74 43.66 -59.39
CA ARG A 650 -45.97 42.95 -59.69
C ARG A 650 -46.17 41.82 -58.71
N LYS A 651 -47.40 41.66 -58.24
CA LYS A 651 -47.79 40.59 -57.32
C LYS A 651 -48.76 39.64 -58.01
N ILE A 652 -48.58 38.35 -57.75
CA ILE A 652 -49.59 37.31 -58.00
C ILE A 652 -50.20 36.99 -56.66
N ILE A 653 -51.51 37.17 -56.55
CA ILE A 653 -52.30 36.88 -55.34
C ILE A 653 -53.18 35.69 -55.67
N LEU A 654 -53.05 34.61 -54.88
CA LEU A 654 -53.88 33.43 -55.04
C LEU A 654 -55.01 33.47 -54.01
N ILE A 655 -56.25 33.31 -54.45
CA ILE A 655 -57.42 33.15 -53.60
C ILE A 655 -57.85 31.70 -53.65
N ASN A 656 -57.71 31.00 -52.54
CA ASN A 656 -58.09 29.60 -52.44
C ASN A 656 -59.59 29.48 -52.13
N ASN A 657 -60.40 29.39 -53.19
CA ASN A 657 -61.86 29.24 -53.10
C ASN A 657 -62.27 27.82 -52.68
N HIS A 658 -61.56 26.79 -53.13
CA HIS A 658 -61.95 25.38 -52.95
C HIS A 658 -61.10 24.62 -51.89
N TYR A 659 -60.46 25.32 -50.95
CA TYR A 659 -59.57 24.71 -49.94
C TYR A 659 -58.54 23.72 -50.52
N ILE A 660 -58.01 24.07 -51.69
CA ILE A 660 -57.04 23.25 -52.44
C ILE A 660 -55.79 23.06 -51.60
N LYS A 661 -55.29 21.82 -51.53
CA LYS A 661 -54.04 21.45 -50.84
C LYS A 661 -52.85 21.57 -51.80
N PRO A 662 -51.64 21.93 -51.33
CA PRO A 662 -50.45 22.11 -52.19
C PRO A 662 -50.15 20.91 -53.10
N GLY A 663 -50.35 19.68 -52.62
CA GLY A 663 -50.08 18.44 -53.37
C GLY A 663 -50.98 18.24 -54.60
N LYS A 664 -52.13 18.91 -54.68
CA LYS A 664 -53.01 18.86 -55.86
C LYS A 664 -52.56 19.78 -57.01
N ILE A 665 -51.67 20.74 -56.73
CA ILE A 665 -51.22 21.73 -57.72
C ILE A 665 -50.13 21.10 -58.57
N GLN A 666 -50.40 20.81 -59.84
CA GLN A 666 -49.43 20.12 -60.71
C GLN A 666 -48.31 21.02 -61.22
N ILE A 667 -48.50 22.34 -61.15
CA ILE A 667 -47.58 23.34 -61.70
C ILE A 667 -46.58 23.75 -60.63
N ASN A 668 -45.31 23.40 -60.79
CA ASN A 668 -44.27 23.63 -59.76
C ASN A 668 -44.12 25.10 -59.35
N SER A 669 -44.18 26.05 -60.30
CA SER A 669 -44.11 27.48 -59.96
C SER A 669 -45.35 27.97 -59.20
N LEU A 670 -46.54 27.45 -59.53
CA LEU A 670 -47.78 27.81 -58.85
C LEU A 670 -47.80 27.22 -57.44
N ARG A 671 -47.33 25.97 -57.29
CA ARG A 671 -47.16 25.30 -56.00
C ARG A 671 -46.17 26.07 -55.11
N ALA A 672 -45.09 26.60 -55.69
CA ALA A 672 -44.17 27.46 -54.97
C ALA A 672 -44.82 28.79 -54.53
N ILE A 673 -45.58 29.48 -55.40
CA ILE A 673 -46.34 30.69 -55.00
C ILE A 673 -47.38 30.36 -53.94
N PHE A 674 -48.04 29.21 -54.03
CA PHE A 674 -48.99 28.74 -53.03
C PHE A 674 -48.32 28.50 -51.66
N SER A 675 -47.07 28.03 -51.66
CA SER A 675 -46.36 27.65 -50.43
C SER A 675 -45.62 28.82 -49.77
N VAL A 676 -45.01 29.72 -50.55
CA VAL A 676 -44.15 30.82 -50.03
C VAL A 676 -44.54 32.21 -50.56
N GLY A 677 -45.58 32.32 -51.39
CA GLY A 677 -46.10 33.58 -51.96
C GLY A 677 -47.32 34.14 -51.22
N ILE A 678 -48.15 34.92 -51.92
CA ILE A 678 -49.35 35.55 -51.33
C ILE A 678 -50.58 34.66 -51.58
N LEU A 679 -50.99 33.94 -50.55
CA LEU A 679 -52.17 33.08 -50.53
C LEU A 679 -53.23 33.63 -49.56
N ILE A 680 -54.47 33.74 -50.03
CA ILE A 680 -55.62 34.18 -49.23
C ILE A 680 -56.69 33.09 -49.33
N HIS A 681 -57.13 32.56 -48.19
CA HIS A 681 -58.27 31.62 -48.18
C HIS A 681 -59.59 32.38 -48.30
N PHE A 682 -60.52 31.83 -49.07
CA PHE A 682 -61.82 32.44 -49.26
C PHE A 682 -62.62 32.46 -47.94
N HIS A 683 -63.06 33.65 -47.52
CA HIS A 683 -63.76 33.96 -46.26
C HIS A 683 -64.46 35.33 -46.42
N GLU A 684 -65.32 35.71 -45.48
CA GLU A 684 -66.04 36.99 -45.49
C GLU A 684 -65.12 38.23 -45.65
N ASP A 685 -63.87 38.18 -45.16
CA ASP A 685 -62.91 39.30 -45.16
C ASP A 685 -61.93 39.30 -46.36
N VAL A 686 -62.16 38.46 -47.38
CA VAL A 686 -61.24 38.30 -48.53
C VAL A 686 -60.89 39.62 -49.21
N ILE A 687 -61.86 40.51 -49.40
CA ILE A 687 -61.66 41.80 -50.06
C ILE A 687 -60.65 42.66 -49.29
N ASN A 688 -60.76 42.73 -47.96
CA ASN A 688 -59.83 43.48 -47.13
C ASN A 688 -58.43 42.86 -47.15
N LYS A 689 -58.34 41.52 -47.09
CA LYS A 689 -57.05 40.81 -47.18
C LYS A 689 -56.36 41.05 -48.53
N VAL A 690 -57.09 41.04 -49.64
CA VAL A 690 -56.56 41.39 -50.96
C VAL A 690 -56.05 42.84 -50.93
N CYS A 691 -56.84 43.79 -50.43
CA CYS A 691 -56.44 45.20 -50.33
C CYS A 691 -55.16 45.42 -49.52
N ARG A 692 -54.90 44.68 -48.43
CA ARG A 692 -53.65 44.80 -47.64
C ARG A 692 -52.40 44.47 -48.45
N HIS A 693 -52.54 43.64 -49.49
CA HIS A 693 -51.44 43.29 -50.38
C HIS A 693 -51.32 44.22 -51.58
N LEU A 694 -52.18 45.22 -51.73
CA LEU A 694 -52.13 46.22 -52.79
C LEU A 694 -51.62 47.55 -52.24
N THR A 695 -50.99 48.35 -53.10
CA THR A 695 -50.70 49.75 -52.81
C THR A 695 -51.93 50.59 -53.15
N LEU A 696 -52.34 51.47 -52.22
CA LEU A 696 -53.47 52.40 -52.45
C LEU A 696 -53.18 53.31 -53.66
N PRO A 697 -54.19 53.63 -54.50
CA PRO A 697 -54.05 54.64 -55.53
C PRO A 697 -53.84 56.01 -54.86
N LYS A 698 -52.80 56.76 -55.26
CA LYS A 698 -52.68 58.16 -54.84
C LYS A 698 -53.72 59.00 -55.59
N GLY A 699 -54.72 59.52 -54.87
CA GLY A 699 -55.67 60.50 -55.40
C GLY A 699 -57.13 60.26 -54.97
N HIS A 700 -57.44 60.47 -53.68
CA HIS A 700 -58.71 61.00 -53.16
C HIS A 700 -58.59 61.18 -51.64
N ASP A 701 -57.62 62.00 -51.22
CA ASP A 701 -57.69 62.72 -49.96
C ASP A 701 -58.33 64.06 -50.29
N ASP A 702 -59.65 64.12 -50.15
CA ASP A 702 -60.51 65.30 -49.91
C ASP A 702 -61.92 64.91 -50.33
N PHE A 703 -62.69 64.35 -49.39
CA PHE A 703 -64.05 64.81 -49.07
C PHE A 703 -64.60 64.03 -47.85
N HIS A 704 -64.76 64.80 -46.77
CA HIS A 704 -65.57 64.58 -45.55
C HIS A 704 -64.99 63.79 -44.36
N MET A 705 -64.52 64.57 -43.36
CA MET A 705 -65.06 64.45 -41.99
C MET A 705 -66.60 64.61 -42.04
N ILE A 706 -67.32 63.61 -41.51
CA ILE A 706 -68.37 63.65 -40.46
C ILE A 706 -68.56 62.21 -39.98
#